data_AF-A0A9E5PHB3-F1
#
_entry.id   AF-A0A9E5PHB3-F1
#
_cell.length_a   1.000
_cell.length_b   1.000
_cell.length_c   1.000
_cell.angle_alpha   90.00
_cell.angle_beta   90.00
_cell.angle_gamma   90.00
#
_symmetry.space_group_name_H-M   'P 1'
#
loop_
_entity.id
_entity.type
_entity.pdbx_description
1 polymer ?
#
loop_
_entity_poly.entity_id
_entity_poly.type
_entity_poly.pdbx_seq_one_letter_code
_entity_poly.pdbx_strand_id
1 'polypeptide(L)'
;MQETTSTRMRLPVLPLRETVMFPGVTAPIGAGRPGTLRAIEASLRKDDHLIFAVAQRENVEDAQPEVLYTTGTVARIGQVQRGLGGIQLLLHGEYRAMVLQYSDVDGHIEAVVQEAPDLPPLNAEDAAFVALHKEVRERAAELGIKTGLAQEVVQQVLDGVEEPGRFADLVAGYIDISPAERQALLETRGVEERLRRVLIHVQRQLELAEAQEEIKSKVQEEIGERQREMFLREQLKAIQKELGDDDTQEADELRERIEKLELPVEARKEVDRELRRLQRTAKDSMEAQVIRTYLETVAELPWNKRSEDHLDLKEAARILDEDHYGLQDVKDRVLEFLAVRQLLDHRDQRDTGEFIGNVDDRRGKGSILLFIGPPGVGKTSIAKSIARAIGRQYVRISLGGARDEADIRGHRRTYVGAMPGRIIEGMKRAGTKNPVFLLDEVDKLGISFQGDPAAALLEVLDPAQNDTFTDHYMGVPFDLSEVLFIATGNFRESIPVPLLDRMEEVEFTGYTEREKLAIARQFLIPRQLSEAGLTRHELILDDTAVRSVISSYTREAGVRQLEREIGKVARKVARKIAAGDVEQVNVSGADVEGLLGRPTVFPELAAEADKIGIATGMFYTPVGGDIMFVEVSVMNGRDNLVLTGQLGDVMKESAQAALTYAKSHADQLGIPPEMLSEKDVHVHVPAGAIPKDGPSAGVTMATALVSALSGVPVRHDVAMTGEVTLSGRVLPIGGVKEKVLGACRAGISNVIMPKENVADLQDLSEDERQRLTVHAVERLSDVLEVALRRPAEAGAGEPTLESELVPSGN
;
A
#
# COMPACT_ATOMS: atom_id res chain seq x y z
N MET A 1 20.72 -48.63 -1.96
CA MET A 1 19.65 -48.21 -1.05
C MET A 1 19.92 -48.85 0.31
N GLN A 2 20.65 -48.15 1.19
CA GLN A 2 20.68 -48.53 2.60
C GLN A 2 19.39 -47.98 3.22
N GLU A 3 18.56 -48.86 3.77
CA GLU A 3 17.42 -48.47 4.60
C GLU A 3 17.96 -47.74 5.83
N THR A 4 17.89 -46.41 5.83
CA THR A 4 18.11 -45.61 7.03
C THR A 4 16.84 -45.75 7.87
N THR A 5 16.85 -46.68 8.83
CA THR A 5 15.84 -46.80 9.87
C THR A 5 15.83 -45.51 10.69
N SER A 6 14.98 -44.55 10.32
CA SER A 6 14.85 -43.30 11.06
C SER A 6 14.26 -43.59 12.44
N THR A 7 15.04 -43.37 13.49
CA THR A 7 14.62 -43.58 14.88
C THR A 7 13.55 -42.58 15.26
N ARG A 8 12.38 -43.06 15.70
CA ARG A 8 11.32 -42.21 16.28
C ARG A 8 11.67 -41.94 17.74
N MET A 9 11.61 -40.67 18.15
CA MET A 9 11.90 -40.26 19.52
C MET A 9 10.74 -39.46 20.10
N ARG A 10 10.53 -39.60 21.41
CA ARG A 10 9.53 -38.83 22.14
C ARG A 10 10.23 -37.74 22.96
N LEU A 11 9.99 -36.48 22.59
CA LEU A 11 10.65 -35.33 23.18
C LEU A 11 9.61 -34.33 23.72
N PRO A 12 9.89 -33.66 24.85
CA PRO A 12 9.13 -32.49 25.27
C PRO A 12 9.21 -31.40 24.19
N VAL A 13 8.13 -30.64 24.03
CA VAL A 13 8.01 -29.59 23.02
C VAL A 13 8.24 -28.23 23.66
N LEU A 14 9.04 -27.40 22.97
CA LEU A 14 9.22 -25.99 23.26
C LEU A 14 8.60 -25.15 22.14
N PRO A 15 7.40 -24.60 22.37
CA PRO A 15 6.79 -23.65 21.45
C PRO A 15 7.57 -22.33 21.43
N LEU A 16 8.11 -21.98 20.26
CA LEU A 16 8.80 -20.73 20.01
C LEU A 16 7.82 -19.70 19.44
N ARG A 17 7.96 -18.44 19.86
CA ARG A 17 7.17 -17.29 19.36
C ARG A 17 8.03 -16.40 18.52
N GLU A 18 7.51 -15.94 17.39
CA GLU A 18 8.16 -14.94 16.52
C GLU A 18 9.60 -15.35 16.10
N THR A 19 9.94 -16.64 16.22
CA THR A 19 11.27 -17.15 15.89
C THR A 19 11.22 -18.62 15.50
N VAL A 20 12.17 -19.03 14.68
CA VAL A 20 12.35 -20.39 14.17
C VAL A 20 13.80 -20.78 14.45
N MET A 21 13.98 -21.94 15.07
CA MET A 21 15.30 -22.46 15.39
C MET A 21 15.82 -23.35 14.26
N PHE A 22 17.07 -23.14 13.86
CA PHE A 22 17.73 -23.91 12.79
C PHE A 22 18.81 -24.86 13.36
N PRO A 23 19.10 -25.99 12.68
CA PRO A 23 20.26 -26.83 13.00
C PRO A 23 21.59 -26.04 12.96
N GLY A 24 22.51 -26.34 13.88
CA GLY A 24 23.81 -25.68 14.01
C GLY A 24 23.77 -24.28 14.63
N VAL A 25 22.59 -23.69 14.82
CA VAL A 25 22.42 -22.35 15.41
C VAL A 25 22.23 -22.44 16.92
N THR A 26 22.88 -21.52 17.64
CA THR A 26 22.76 -21.39 19.09
C THR A 26 22.07 -20.08 19.43
N ALA A 27 20.96 -20.13 20.15
CA ALA A 27 20.17 -18.95 20.47
C ALA A 27 19.71 -18.93 21.94
N PRO A 28 19.74 -17.74 22.60
CA PRO A 28 19.12 -17.57 23.91
C PRO A 28 17.59 -17.50 23.77
N ILE A 29 16.88 -18.36 24.49
CA ILE A 29 15.42 -18.42 24.50
C ILE A 29 14.90 -18.14 25.92
N GLY A 30 13.96 -17.21 26.02
CA GLY A 30 13.22 -16.93 27.26
C GLY A 30 12.00 -17.83 27.40
N ALA A 31 11.81 -18.42 28.58
CA ALA A 31 10.67 -19.25 28.92
C ALA A 31 10.08 -18.85 30.29
N GLY A 32 8.81 -18.47 30.31
CA GLY A 32 8.10 -18.06 31.54
C GLY A 32 6.77 -18.78 31.79
N ARG A 33 6.27 -19.56 30.83
CA ARG A 33 4.94 -20.19 30.92
C ARG A 33 4.99 -21.50 31.70
N PRO A 34 3.97 -21.82 32.52
CA PRO A 34 3.95 -23.06 33.31
C PRO A 34 4.15 -24.34 32.48
N GLY A 35 3.48 -24.48 31.33
CA GLY A 35 3.62 -25.64 30.45
C GLY A 35 5.01 -25.75 29.81
N THR A 36 5.58 -24.62 29.39
CA THR A 36 6.94 -24.56 28.83
C THR A 36 8.01 -24.87 29.87
N LEU A 37 7.86 -24.36 31.10
CA LEU A 37 8.77 -24.65 32.20
C LEU A 37 8.76 -26.14 32.55
N ARG A 38 7.57 -26.77 32.56
CA ARG A 38 7.44 -28.23 32.76
C ARG A 38 8.12 -29.03 31.64
N ALA A 39 7.99 -28.62 30.38
CA ALA A 39 8.69 -29.26 29.25
C ALA A 39 10.23 -29.16 29.39
N ILE A 40 10.74 -28.01 29.81
CA ILE A 40 12.17 -27.79 30.06
C ILE A 40 12.65 -28.68 31.22
N GLU A 41 11.92 -28.73 32.33
CA GLU A 41 12.26 -29.60 33.47
C GLU A 41 12.23 -31.09 33.09
N ALA A 42 11.27 -31.51 32.27
CA ALA A 42 11.18 -32.89 31.77
C ALA A 42 12.38 -33.25 30.89
N SER A 43 12.83 -32.32 30.03
CA SER A 43 14.02 -32.49 29.20
C SER A 43 15.32 -32.54 30.03
N LEU A 44 15.46 -31.67 31.03
CA LEU A 44 16.63 -31.63 31.93
C LEU A 44 16.79 -32.88 32.80
N ARG A 45 15.71 -33.66 33.03
CA ARG A 45 15.76 -34.94 33.75
C ARG A 45 16.30 -36.10 32.89
N LYS A 46 16.35 -35.95 31.57
CA LYS A 46 16.95 -36.92 30.65
C LYS A 46 18.43 -36.61 30.47
N ASP A 47 19.27 -37.64 30.33
CA ASP A 47 20.72 -37.48 30.17
C ASP A 47 21.13 -36.77 28.86
N ASP A 48 20.24 -36.75 27.86
CA ASP A 48 20.49 -36.15 26.55
C ASP A 48 20.17 -34.64 26.50
N HIS A 49 19.38 -34.14 27.45
CA HIS A 49 18.87 -32.76 27.52
C HIS A 49 18.23 -32.27 26.21
N LEU A 50 17.60 -33.18 25.46
CA LEU A 50 16.99 -32.87 24.17
C LEU A 50 15.56 -32.37 24.33
N ILE A 51 15.22 -31.36 23.55
CA ILE A 51 13.90 -30.75 23.46
C ILE A 51 13.56 -30.47 22.00
N PHE A 52 12.29 -30.60 21.62
CA PHE A 52 11.85 -30.27 20.27
C PHE A 52 11.37 -28.82 20.20
N ALA A 53 12.16 -27.97 19.57
CA ALA A 53 11.86 -26.56 19.38
C ALA A 53 11.07 -26.36 18.08
N VAL A 54 9.87 -25.77 18.20
CA VAL A 54 8.95 -25.61 17.07
C VAL A 54 8.24 -24.27 17.12
N ALA A 55 8.14 -23.61 15.98
CA ALA A 55 7.46 -22.32 15.88
C ALA A 55 5.93 -22.47 15.96
N GLN A 56 5.28 -21.42 16.42
CA GLN A 56 3.83 -21.27 16.37
C GLN A 56 3.40 -20.61 15.04
N ARG A 57 2.29 -21.10 14.47
CA ARG A 57 1.58 -20.51 13.32
C ARG A 57 0.88 -19.21 13.71
N GLU A 58 0.36 -19.16 14.93
CA GLU A 58 -0.34 -18.02 15.52
C GLU A 58 0.31 -17.65 16.85
N ASN A 59 0.52 -16.37 17.12
CA ASN A 59 1.19 -15.92 18.34
C ASN A 59 0.23 -15.92 19.55
N VAL A 60 -0.10 -17.11 20.06
CA VAL A 60 -1.04 -17.33 21.17
C VAL A 60 -0.32 -17.61 22.50
N GLU A 61 -0.98 -17.34 23.64
CA GLU A 61 -0.44 -17.58 24.99
C GLU A 61 -0.39 -19.05 25.38
N ASP A 62 -1.44 -19.82 25.15
CA ASP A 62 -1.41 -21.26 25.38
C ASP A 62 -1.35 -21.97 24.04
N ALA A 63 -0.13 -22.31 23.63
CA ALA A 63 0.11 -23.00 22.37
C ALA A 63 -0.47 -24.42 22.44
N GLN A 64 -1.53 -24.66 21.67
CA GLN A 64 -2.09 -25.99 21.45
C GLN A 64 -1.40 -26.67 20.26
N PRO A 65 -1.40 -28.01 20.16
CA PRO A 65 -0.80 -28.73 19.04
C PRO A 65 -1.22 -28.23 17.63
N GLU A 66 -2.45 -27.74 17.47
CA GLU A 66 -3.01 -27.29 16.18
C GLU A 66 -2.36 -25.99 15.67
N VAL A 67 -1.86 -25.16 16.58
CA VAL A 67 -1.21 -23.89 16.24
C VAL A 67 0.31 -24.03 16.09
N LEU A 68 0.87 -25.25 16.15
CA LEU A 68 2.30 -25.50 15.94
C LEU A 68 2.59 -25.93 14.51
N TYR A 69 3.77 -25.56 14.00
CA TYR A 69 4.25 -26.13 12.74
C TYR A 69 4.62 -27.62 12.91
N THR A 70 4.54 -28.37 11.82
CA THR A 70 4.86 -29.81 11.82
C THR A 70 6.35 -30.09 11.72
N THR A 71 7.15 -29.13 11.25
CA THR A 71 8.61 -29.23 11.12
C THR A 71 9.26 -28.28 12.12
N GLY A 72 10.24 -28.79 12.85
CA GLY A 72 11.00 -28.04 13.85
C GLY A 72 12.43 -28.57 13.96
N THR A 73 13.11 -28.16 15.01
CA THR A 73 14.50 -28.54 15.26
C THR A 73 14.60 -29.24 16.60
N VAL A 74 15.21 -30.41 16.62
CA VAL A 74 15.63 -31.03 17.88
C VAL A 74 16.83 -30.24 18.38
N ALA A 75 16.71 -29.69 19.58
CA ALA A 75 17.70 -28.84 20.20
C ALA A 75 18.15 -29.41 21.54
N ARG A 76 19.39 -29.14 21.90
CA ARG A 76 19.95 -29.46 23.21
C ARG A 76 19.88 -28.23 24.11
N ILE A 77 19.43 -28.43 25.35
CA ILE A 77 19.45 -27.40 26.38
C ILE A 77 20.87 -27.29 26.94
N GLY A 78 21.47 -26.10 26.77
CA GLY A 78 22.76 -25.74 27.33
C GLY A 78 22.63 -25.08 28.71
N GLN A 79 23.20 -23.89 28.86
CA GLN A 79 23.14 -23.14 30.12
C GLN A 79 21.73 -22.62 30.40
N VAL A 80 21.30 -22.73 31.66
CA VAL A 80 20.00 -22.28 32.15
C VAL A 80 20.21 -21.25 33.27
N GLN A 81 19.67 -20.05 33.11
CA GLN A 81 19.72 -18.96 34.09
C GLN A 81 18.30 -18.61 34.55
N ARG A 82 18.10 -18.46 35.87
CA ARG A 82 16.80 -18.09 36.45
C ARG A 82 16.83 -16.60 36.82
N GLY A 83 15.81 -15.85 36.40
CA GLY A 83 15.64 -14.42 36.70
C GLY A 83 14.24 -14.06 37.16
N LEU A 84 14.00 -12.78 37.46
CA LEU A 84 12.71 -12.26 37.96
C LEU A 84 11.54 -12.39 36.96
N GLY A 85 11.83 -12.55 35.66
CA GLY A 85 10.84 -12.69 34.58
C GLY A 85 10.73 -14.08 33.96
N GLY A 86 11.33 -15.11 34.56
CA GLY A 86 11.32 -16.50 34.06
C GLY A 86 12.72 -17.11 33.93
N ILE A 87 12.84 -18.15 33.09
CA ILE A 87 14.08 -18.86 32.79
C ILE A 87 14.61 -18.39 31.43
N GLN A 88 15.90 -18.07 31.36
CA GLN A 88 16.63 -17.88 30.10
C GLN A 88 17.50 -19.12 29.86
N LEU A 89 17.37 -19.75 28.70
CA LEU A 89 18.13 -20.93 28.33
C LEU A 89 18.86 -20.73 27.01
N LEU A 90 20.08 -21.26 26.91
CA LEU A 90 20.81 -21.32 25.65
C LEU A 90 20.46 -22.64 24.96
N LEU A 91 19.81 -22.58 23.80
CA LEU A 91 19.49 -23.75 23.00
C LEU A 91 20.47 -23.91 21.84
N HIS A 92 20.94 -25.13 21.62
CA HIS A 92 21.76 -25.49 20.46
C HIS A 92 20.97 -26.43 19.53
N GLY A 93 20.76 -26.03 18.28
CA GLY A 93 20.00 -26.84 17.31
C GLY A 93 20.85 -27.99 16.77
N GLU A 94 20.41 -29.23 16.93
CA GLU A 94 21.17 -30.42 16.52
C GLU A 94 20.81 -30.81 15.08
N TYR A 95 19.53 -31.08 14.82
CA TYR A 95 19.04 -31.50 13.50
C TYR A 95 17.55 -31.22 13.34
N ARG A 96 17.10 -31.19 12.08
CA ARG A 96 15.71 -30.97 11.70
C ARG A 96 14.89 -32.23 11.93
N ALA A 97 13.68 -32.08 12.46
CA ALA A 97 12.76 -33.18 12.64
C ALA A 97 11.32 -32.78 12.29
N MET A 98 10.54 -33.78 11.89
CA MET A 98 9.11 -33.66 11.64
C MET A 98 8.32 -34.36 12.75
N VAL A 99 7.22 -33.74 13.15
CA VAL A 99 6.29 -34.31 14.12
C VAL A 99 5.39 -35.32 13.45
N LEU A 100 5.24 -36.49 14.06
CA LEU A 100 4.28 -37.52 13.69
C LEU A 100 3.01 -37.41 14.54
N GLN A 101 3.15 -37.05 15.82
CA GLN A 101 2.06 -36.96 16.77
C GLN A 101 2.42 -36.06 17.95
N TYR A 102 1.47 -35.23 18.38
CA TYR A 102 1.52 -34.51 19.65
C TYR A 102 0.67 -35.20 20.73
N SER A 103 1.07 -35.06 21.98
CA SER A 103 0.33 -35.53 23.16
C SER A 103 0.56 -34.59 24.34
N ASP A 104 -0.46 -34.31 25.14
CA ASP A 104 -0.30 -33.66 26.44
C ASP A 104 0.04 -34.71 27.51
N VAL A 105 1.13 -34.52 28.22
CA VAL A 105 1.60 -35.39 29.30
C VAL A 105 2.01 -34.52 30.48
N ASP A 106 1.44 -34.75 31.66
CA ASP A 106 1.77 -34.02 32.90
C ASP A 106 1.74 -32.48 32.76
N GLY A 107 0.83 -31.96 31.94
CA GLY A 107 0.62 -30.52 31.74
C GLY A 107 1.69 -29.84 30.88
N HIS A 108 2.39 -30.59 30.04
CA HIS A 108 3.24 -30.07 28.96
C HIS A 108 3.08 -30.91 27.70
N ILE A 109 3.43 -30.33 26.54
CA ILE A 109 3.30 -31.01 25.26
C ILE A 109 4.54 -31.89 25.02
N GLU A 110 4.31 -33.14 24.64
CA GLU A 110 5.32 -34.03 24.05
C GLU A 110 5.01 -34.28 22.58
N ALA A 111 6.04 -34.45 21.77
CA ALA A 111 5.94 -34.83 20.37
C ALA A 111 6.71 -36.13 20.10
N VAL A 112 6.10 -37.01 19.31
CA VAL A 112 6.82 -38.09 18.63
C VAL A 112 7.40 -37.52 17.35
N VAL A 113 8.72 -37.38 17.31
CA VAL A 113 9.45 -36.77 16.20
C VAL A 113 10.26 -37.81 15.44
N GLN A 114 10.45 -37.54 14.15
CA GLN A 114 11.30 -38.31 13.26
C GLN A 114 12.29 -37.35 12.58
N GLU A 115 13.56 -37.72 12.56
CA GLU A 115 14.59 -36.93 11.87
C GLU A 115 14.22 -36.74 10.38
N ALA A 116 14.37 -35.50 9.92
CA ALA A 116 14.07 -35.10 8.55
C ALA A 116 15.39 -34.75 7.84
N PRO A 117 16.14 -35.76 7.34
CA PRO A 117 17.46 -35.54 6.76
C PRO A 117 17.39 -34.67 5.51
N ASP A 118 18.48 -33.96 5.23
CA ASP A 118 18.65 -33.17 4.03
C ASP A 118 18.57 -34.05 2.76
N LEU A 119 18.00 -33.48 1.71
CA LEU A 119 18.04 -34.06 0.37
C LEU A 119 19.25 -33.43 -0.35
N PRO A 120 20.32 -34.22 -0.62
CA PRO A 120 21.51 -33.69 -1.28
C PRO A 120 21.18 -33.22 -2.70
N PRO A 121 21.99 -32.32 -3.28
CA PRO A 121 21.84 -31.93 -4.68
C PRO A 121 21.94 -33.14 -5.60
N LEU A 122 21.28 -33.08 -6.77
CA LEU A 122 21.31 -34.15 -7.77
C LEU A 122 22.74 -34.45 -8.25
N ASN A 123 23.57 -33.42 -8.36
CA ASN A 123 24.99 -33.53 -8.61
C ASN A 123 25.76 -32.48 -7.80
N ALA A 124 26.49 -32.91 -6.78
CA ALA A 124 27.28 -32.02 -5.92
C ALA A 124 28.49 -31.39 -6.64
N GLU A 125 28.93 -31.95 -7.77
CA GLU A 125 30.04 -31.44 -8.59
C GLU A 125 29.57 -30.55 -9.75
N ASP A 126 28.26 -30.31 -9.90
CA ASP A 126 27.74 -29.41 -10.92
C ASP A 126 28.31 -28.00 -10.71
N ALA A 127 28.90 -27.43 -11.77
CA ALA A 127 29.46 -26.09 -11.77
C ALA A 127 28.42 -25.04 -11.34
N ALA A 128 27.15 -25.22 -11.69
CA ALA A 128 26.07 -24.31 -11.28
C ALA A 128 25.80 -24.36 -9.77
N PHE A 129 25.82 -25.55 -9.17
CA PHE A 129 25.65 -25.74 -7.72
C PHE A 129 26.84 -25.18 -6.93
N VAL A 130 28.07 -25.46 -7.40
CA VAL A 130 29.30 -24.92 -6.79
C VAL A 130 29.32 -23.40 -6.86
N ALA A 131 28.95 -22.81 -8.00
CA ALA A 131 28.84 -21.37 -8.16
C ALA A 131 27.78 -20.76 -7.24
N LEU A 132 26.60 -21.40 -7.12
CA LEU A 132 25.54 -20.98 -6.22
C LEU A 132 26.02 -20.97 -4.76
N HIS A 133 26.63 -22.05 -4.29
CA HIS A 133 27.14 -22.13 -2.91
C HIS A 133 28.18 -21.03 -2.64
N LYS A 134 29.07 -20.75 -3.60
CA LYS A 134 30.04 -19.67 -3.51
C LYS A 134 29.38 -18.28 -3.45
N GLU A 135 28.41 -18.01 -4.31
CA GLU A 135 27.67 -16.74 -4.31
C GLU A 135 26.94 -16.52 -2.98
N VAL A 136 26.27 -17.55 -2.44
CA VAL A 136 25.58 -17.44 -1.14
C VAL A 136 26.58 -17.10 -0.02
N ARG A 137 27.78 -17.70 -0.04
CA ARG A 137 28.85 -17.36 0.92
C ARG A 137 29.30 -15.92 0.81
N GLU A 138 29.61 -15.47 -0.40
CA GLU A 138 30.07 -14.10 -0.65
C GLU A 138 29.02 -13.08 -0.20
N ARG A 139 27.74 -13.29 -0.54
CA ARG A 139 26.65 -12.40 -0.15
C ARG A 139 26.29 -12.45 1.33
N ALA A 140 26.33 -13.62 1.95
CA ALA A 140 26.11 -13.73 3.39
C ALA A 140 27.22 -13.03 4.19
N ALA A 141 28.47 -13.12 3.73
CA ALA A 141 29.59 -12.40 4.32
C ALA A 141 29.42 -10.88 4.18
N GLU A 142 29.04 -10.41 2.99
CA GLU A 142 28.73 -9.00 2.74
C GLU A 142 27.64 -8.49 3.68
N LEU A 143 26.55 -9.25 3.83
CA LEU A 143 25.42 -8.89 4.69
C LEU A 143 25.84 -8.83 6.16
N GLY A 144 26.64 -9.79 6.64
CA GLY A 144 27.17 -9.78 8.01
C GLY A 144 28.00 -8.52 8.32
N ILE A 145 28.82 -8.10 7.37
CA ILE A 145 29.63 -6.88 7.51
C ILE A 145 28.74 -5.63 7.53
N LYS A 146 27.79 -5.51 6.59
CA LYS A 146 26.88 -4.36 6.51
C LYS A 146 25.96 -4.24 7.72
N THR A 147 25.62 -5.35 8.35
CA THR A 147 24.83 -5.39 9.59
C THR A 147 25.66 -5.09 10.86
N GLY A 148 26.95 -4.75 10.71
CA GLY A 148 27.79 -4.20 11.77
C GLY A 148 28.69 -5.22 12.48
N LEU A 149 28.79 -6.44 11.97
CA LEU A 149 29.75 -7.42 12.49
C LEU A 149 31.16 -7.15 11.95
N ALA A 150 32.18 -7.33 12.79
CA ALA A 150 33.57 -7.22 12.36
C ALA A 150 33.87 -8.31 11.31
N GLN A 151 34.59 -7.93 10.25
CA GLN A 151 34.91 -8.83 9.14
C GLN A 151 35.58 -10.13 9.61
N GLU A 152 36.48 -10.05 10.59
CA GLU A 152 37.18 -11.19 11.18
C GLU A 152 36.20 -12.18 11.83
N VAL A 153 35.18 -11.69 12.54
CA VAL A 153 34.15 -12.50 13.21
C VAL A 153 33.25 -13.18 12.18
N VAL A 154 32.85 -12.46 11.14
CA VAL A 154 32.01 -12.99 10.06
C VAL A 154 32.73 -14.13 9.33
N GLN A 155 33.99 -13.91 8.94
CA GLN A 155 34.78 -14.94 8.28
C GLN A 155 34.98 -16.17 9.17
N GLN A 156 35.32 -15.98 10.45
CA GLN A 156 35.48 -17.08 11.39
C GLN A 156 34.22 -17.94 11.53
N VAL A 157 33.04 -17.33 11.55
CA VAL A 157 31.75 -18.05 11.67
C VAL A 157 31.41 -18.79 10.37
N LEU A 158 31.62 -18.17 9.20
CA LEU A 158 31.26 -18.75 7.90
C LEU A 158 32.24 -19.85 7.45
N ASP A 159 33.52 -19.72 7.78
CA ASP A 159 34.55 -20.74 7.50
C ASP A 159 34.41 -21.97 8.39
N GLY A 160 33.76 -21.84 9.55
CA GLY A 160 33.50 -22.94 10.48
C GLY A 160 32.51 -23.99 9.97
N VAL A 161 31.83 -23.74 8.84
CA VAL A 161 30.83 -24.65 8.26
C VAL A 161 31.09 -24.80 6.76
N GLU A 162 31.61 -25.95 6.33
CA GLU A 162 31.85 -26.23 4.89
C GLU A 162 30.63 -26.84 4.17
N GLU A 163 29.84 -27.64 4.90
CA GLU A 163 28.71 -28.38 4.32
C GLU A 163 27.59 -27.43 3.85
N PRO A 164 27.18 -27.45 2.57
CA PRO A 164 26.26 -26.43 2.03
C PRO A 164 24.87 -26.40 2.71
N GLY A 165 24.36 -27.56 3.14
CA GLY A 165 23.09 -27.65 3.86
C GLY A 165 23.14 -26.96 5.22
N ARG A 166 24.17 -27.27 6.01
CA ARG A 166 24.42 -26.62 7.31
C ARG A 166 24.72 -25.14 7.16
N PHE A 167 25.45 -24.76 6.11
CA PHE A 167 25.74 -23.37 5.80
C PHE A 167 24.45 -22.59 5.54
N ALA A 168 23.54 -23.15 4.74
CA ALA A 168 22.24 -22.55 4.48
C ALA A 168 21.41 -22.37 5.76
N ASP A 169 21.40 -23.35 6.66
CA ASP A 169 20.70 -23.28 7.95
C ASP A 169 21.34 -22.24 8.89
N LEU A 170 22.68 -22.14 8.91
CA LEU A 170 23.42 -21.14 9.68
C LEU A 170 23.04 -19.72 9.23
N VAL A 171 23.10 -19.45 7.93
CA VAL A 171 22.74 -18.13 7.38
C VAL A 171 21.26 -17.84 7.64
N ALA A 172 20.37 -18.80 7.41
CA ALA A 172 18.94 -18.66 7.68
C ALA A 172 18.61 -18.31 9.14
N GLY A 173 19.45 -18.76 10.10
CA GLY A 173 19.31 -18.42 11.51
C GLY A 173 19.59 -16.95 11.85
N TYR A 174 20.48 -16.30 11.10
CA TYR A 174 20.95 -14.94 11.38
C TYR A 174 20.32 -13.85 10.49
N ILE A 175 19.73 -14.19 9.35
CA ILE A 175 19.06 -13.20 8.48
C ILE A 175 17.75 -12.68 9.08
N ASP A 176 17.50 -11.37 8.99
CA ASP A 176 16.31 -10.74 9.56
C ASP A 176 15.10 -10.83 8.59
N ILE A 177 14.40 -11.96 8.62
CA ILE A 177 13.20 -12.22 7.81
C ILE A 177 12.05 -12.71 8.68
N SER A 178 10.83 -12.65 8.14
CA SER A 178 9.62 -12.99 8.89
C SER A 178 9.63 -14.45 9.38
N PRO A 179 8.98 -14.78 10.51
CA PRO A 179 8.92 -16.16 11.02
C PRO A 179 8.37 -17.17 10.00
N ALA A 180 7.40 -16.75 9.17
CA ALA A 180 6.84 -17.58 8.11
C ALA A 180 7.88 -17.91 7.01
N GLU A 181 8.69 -16.94 6.59
CA GLU A 181 9.78 -17.17 5.64
C GLU A 181 10.88 -18.04 6.24
N ARG A 182 11.26 -17.81 7.52
CA ARG A 182 12.21 -18.69 8.23
C ARG A 182 11.69 -20.12 8.31
N GLN A 183 10.41 -20.30 8.61
CA GLN A 183 9.79 -21.61 8.67
C GLN A 183 9.80 -22.31 7.31
N ALA A 184 9.52 -21.58 6.23
CA ALA A 184 9.60 -22.11 4.86
C ALA A 184 11.03 -22.56 4.49
N LEU A 185 12.07 -21.84 4.95
CA LEU A 185 13.46 -22.26 4.79
C LEU A 185 13.78 -23.53 5.59
N LEU A 186 13.32 -23.61 6.85
CA LEU A 186 13.48 -24.81 7.67
C LEU A 186 12.76 -26.01 7.04
N GLU A 187 11.60 -25.83 6.42
CA GLU A 187 10.86 -26.92 5.76
C GLU A 187 11.49 -27.37 4.42
N THR A 188 12.38 -26.56 3.84
CA THR A 188 13.04 -26.86 2.57
C THR A 188 14.17 -27.88 2.77
N ARG A 189 13.88 -29.17 2.54
CA ARG A 189 14.86 -30.26 2.71
C ARG A 189 15.92 -30.32 1.61
N GLY A 190 15.61 -29.86 0.40
CA GLY A 190 16.56 -29.83 -0.72
C GLY A 190 17.64 -28.79 -0.51
N VAL A 191 18.91 -29.22 -0.43
CA VAL A 191 20.05 -28.32 -0.13
C VAL A 191 20.21 -27.23 -1.19
N GLU A 192 20.13 -27.59 -2.47
CA GLU A 192 20.25 -26.65 -3.59
C GLU A 192 19.12 -25.61 -3.60
N GLU A 193 17.87 -26.07 -3.42
CA GLU A 193 16.72 -25.17 -3.35
C GLU A 193 16.77 -24.26 -2.13
N ARG A 194 17.21 -24.79 -0.98
CA ARG A 194 17.38 -24.00 0.24
C ARG A 194 18.44 -22.91 0.04
N LEU A 195 19.57 -23.21 -0.61
CA LEU A 195 20.59 -22.21 -0.95
C LEU A 195 20.05 -21.12 -1.87
N ARG A 196 19.26 -21.47 -2.90
CA ARG A 196 18.62 -20.46 -3.79
C ARG A 196 17.71 -19.52 -3.00
N ARG A 197 16.86 -20.08 -2.14
CA ARG A 197 15.92 -19.29 -1.32
C ARG A 197 16.66 -18.40 -0.32
N VAL A 198 17.68 -18.94 0.36
CA VAL A 198 18.55 -18.15 1.25
C VAL A 198 19.21 -17.01 0.49
N LEU A 199 19.75 -17.25 -0.72
CA LEU A 199 20.36 -16.20 -1.54
C LEU A 199 19.38 -15.06 -1.85
N ILE A 200 18.15 -15.38 -2.23
CA ILE A 200 17.10 -14.37 -2.49
C ILE A 200 16.85 -13.53 -1.24
N HIS A 201 16.73 -14.14 -0.06
CA HIS A 201 16.52 -13.41 1.19
C HIS A 201 17.73 -12.54 1.55
N VAL A 202 18.96 -13.07 1.42
CA VAL A 202 20.20 -12.32 1.67
C VAL A 202 20.30 -11.10 0.76
N GLN A 203 19.97 -11.24 -0.54
CA GLN A 203 19.97 -10.13 -1.49
C GLN A 203 18.97 -9.03 -1.11
N ARG A 204 17.74 -9.41 -0.75
CA ARG A 204 16.72 -8.45 -0.27
C ARG A 204 17.17 -7.69 0.98
N GLN A 205 17.88 -8.37 1.88
CA GLN A 205 18.44 -7.74 3.08
C GLN A 205 19.62 -6.82 2.79
N LEU A 206 20.46 -7.16 1.80
CA LEU A 206 21.52 -6.27 1.31
C LEU A 206 20.95 -4.99 0.70
N GLU A 207 19.93 -5.09 -0.15
CA GLU A 207 19.23 -3.93 -0.72
C GLU A 207 18.63 -3.02 0.36
N LEU A 208 18.03 -3.62 1.40
CA LEU A 208 17.51 -2.88 2.54
C LEU A 208 18.62 -2.16 3.32
N ALA A 209 19.73 -2.84 3.59
CA ALA A 209 20.88 -2.27 4.29
C ALA A 209 21.50 -1.10 3.50
N GLU A 210 21.59 -1.22 2.17
CA GLU A 210 22.06 -0.14 1.29
C GLU A 210 21.13 1.08 1.32
N ALA A 211 19.82 0.85 1.24
CA ALA A 211 18.84 1.93 1.35
C ALA A 211 18.93 2.63 2.72
N GLN A 212 19.12 1.87 3.81
CA GLN A 212 19.31 2.43 5.15
C GLN A 212 20.62 3.24 5.25
N GLU A 213 21.69 2.77 4.64
CA GLU A 213 22.97 3.49 4.59
C GLU A 213 22.86 4.78 3.76
N GLU A 214 22.17 4.76 2.62
CA GLU A 214 21.90 5.95 1.82
C GLU A 214 21.06 6.97 2.59
N ILE A 215 20.02 6.51 3.30
CA ILE A 215 19.22 7.35 4.19
C ILE A 215 20.10 7.93 5.31
N LYS A 216 20.91 7.10 5.98
CA LYS A 216 21.79 7.54 7.06
C LYS A 216 22.82 8.55 6.55
N SER A 217 23.36 8.35 5.35
CA SER A 217 24.28 9.29 4.72
C SER A 217 23.60 10.61 4.37
N LYS A 218 22.39 10.60 3.80
CA LYS A 218 21.60 11.81 3.54
C LYS A 218 21.23 12.54 4.83
N VAL A 219 20.83 11.80 5.85
CA VAL A 219 20.55 12.35 7.18
C VAL A 219 21.81 12.91 7.82
N GLN A 220 22.97 12.25 7.69
CA GLN A 220 24.25 12.79 8.15
C GLN A 220 24.73 13.99 7.34
N GLU A 221 24.41 14.07 6.06
CA GLU A 221 24.70 15.22 5.20
C GLU A 221 23.80 16.40 5.60
N GLU A 222 22.50 16.19 5.80
CA GLU A 222 21.58 17.20 6.35
C GLU A 222 21.96 17.60 7.77
N ILE A 223 22.30 16.65 8.66
CA ILE A 223 22.80 16.94 10.01
C ILE A 223 24.14 17.64 9.93
N GLY A 224 25.01 17.29 8.98
CA GLY A 224 26.31 17.90 8.76
C GLY A 224 26.17 19.33 8.27
N GLU A 225 25.25 19.60 7.35
CA GLU A 225 24.87 20.94 6.92
C GLU A 225 24.25 21.73 8.07
N ARG A 226 23.38 21.11 8.87
CA ARG A 226 22.74 21.74 10.02
C ARG A 226 23.67 21.94 11.21
N GLN A 227 24.66 21.06 11.41
CA GLN A 227 25.77 21.21 12.37
C GLN A 227 26.74 22.26 11.87
N ARG A 228 27.00 22.33 10.56
CA ARG A 228 27.84 23.39 9.95
C ARG A 228 27.12 24.73 10.03
N GLU A 229 25.80 24.78 9.82
CA GLU A 229 24.97 25.97 10.03
C GLU A 229 24.89 26.34 11.51
N MET A 230 24.74 25.37 12.42
CA MET A 230 24.74 25.58 13.87
C MET A 230 26.13 26.04 14.35
N PHE A 231 27.21 25.48 13.82
CA PHE A 231 28.59 25.87 14.11
C PHE A 231 28.92 27.23 13.49
N LEU A 232 28.42 27.54 12.30
CA LEU A 232 28.51 28.87 11.70
C LEU A 232 27.65 29.89 12.46
N ARG A 233 26.50 29.48 13.01
CA ARG A 233 25.67 30.31 13.91
C ARG A 233 26.31 30.46 15.28
N GLU A 234 26.98 29.45 15.81
CA GLU A 234 27.75 29.53 17.05
C GLU A 234 29.03 30.34 16.85
N GLN A 235 29.69 30.25 15.69
CA GLN A 235 30.79 31.13 15.32
C GLN A 235 30.30 32.54 15.07
N LEU A 236 29.16 32.75 14.42
CA LEU A 236 28.52 34.06 14.30
C LEU A 236 28.15 34.60 15.68
N LYS A 237 27.59 33.76 16.58
CA LYS A 237 27.31 34.12 17.97
C LYS A 237 28.57 34.37 18.78
N ALA A 238 29.65 33.63 18.56
CA ALA A 238 30.94 33.83 19.23
C ALA A 238 31.65 35.09 18.71
N ILE A 239 31.55 35.37 17.40
CA ILE A 239 31.99 36.61 16.76
C ILE A 239 31.14 37.79 17.25
N GLN A 240 29.81 37.64 17.38
CA GLN A 240 28.89 38.62 17.99
C GLN A 240 29.21 38.82 19.48
N LYS A 241 29.60 37.77 20.21
CA LYS A 241 30.02 37.79 21.61
C LYS A 241 31.40 38.43 21.81
N GLU A 242 32.33 38.29 20.85
CA GLU A 242 33.61 39.03 20.81
C GLU A 242 33.43 40.49 20.36
N LEU A 243 32.39 40.79 19.58
CA LEU A 243 32.02 42.16 19.14
C LEU A 243 31.26 42.96 20.21
N GLY A 244 30.84 42.34 21.31
CA GLY A 244 30.50 43.03 22.55
C GLY A 244 29.09 43.61 22.67
N ASP A 245 28.12 43.19 21.85
CA ASP A 245 26.70 43.57 21.99
C ASP A 245 25.78 42.39 21.61
N ASP A 246 24.86 41.99 22.52
CA ASP A 246 23.45 41.54 22.24
C ASP A 246 22.82 40.52 23.22
N ASP A 247 23.55 39.79 24.07
CA ASP A 247 22.95 38.73 24.93
C ASP A 247 21.95 39.27 26.00
N THR A 248 22.00 40.57 26.32
CA THR A 248 21.03 41.24 27.20
C THR A 248 19.79 41.73 26.43
N GLN A 249 19.96 42.07 25.16
CA GLN A 249 18.93 42.70 24.33
C GLN A 249 17.90 41.65 23.86
N GLU A 250 18.34 40.46 23.42
CA GLU A 250 17.44 39.34 23.06
C GLU A 250 16.54 38.87 24.21
N ALA A 251 17.08 38.84 25.44
CA ALA A 251 16.32 38.38 26.61
C ALA A 251 15.23 39.39 27.01
N ASP A 252 15.53 40.68 26.89
CA ASP A 252 14.56 41.75 27.13
C ASP A 252 13.49 41.81 26.01
N GLU A 253 13.88 41.56 24.75
CA GLU A 253 12.94 41.45 23.62
C GLU A 253 11.95 40.28 23.77
N LEU A 254 12.43 39.09 24.15
CA LEU A 254 11.56 37.93 24.40
C LEU A 254 10.57 38.22 25.53
N ARG A 255 11.03 38.89 26.58
CA ARG A 255 10.19 39.30 27.70
C ARG A 255 9.09 40.27 27.26
N GLU A 256 9.45 41.30 26.49
CA GLU A 256 8.46 42.24 25.96
C GLU A 256 7.42 41.55 25.07
N ARG A 257 7.84 40.59 24.24
CA ARG A 257 6.92 39.81 23.39
C ARG A 257 5.93 39.01 24.25
N ILE A 258 6.38 38.39 25.34
CA ILE A 258 5.55 37.60 26.25
C ILE A 258 4.55 38.48 27.02
N GLU A 259 4.99 39.64 27.50
CA GLU A 259 4.11 40.58 28.23
C GLU A 259 3.01 41.16 27.33
N LYS A 260 3.28 41.34 26.03
CA LYS A 260 2.31 41.82 25.03
C LYS A 260 1.30 40.76 24.57
N LEU A 261 1.57 39.46 24.75
CA LEU A 261 0.64 38.40 24.37
C LEU A 261 -0.53 38.35 25.34
N GLU A 262 -1.77 38.24 24.86
CA GLU A 262 -2.93 37.93 25.70
C GLU A 262 -3.04 36.41 25.84
N LEU A 263 -2.65 35.89 27.01
CA LEU A 263 -2.67 34.45 27.30
C LEU A 263 -3.85 34.08 28.21
N PRO A 264 -4.46 32.89 28.03
CA PRO A 264 -5.37 32.31 29.01
C PRO A 264 -4.76 32.24 30.41
N VAL A 265 -5.59 32.25 31.45
CA VAL A 265 -5.14 32.31 32.86
C VAL A 265 -4.14 31.20 33.20
N GLU A 266 -4.39 29.97 32.73
CA GLU A 266 -3.51 28.82 32.98
C GLU A 266 -2.16 28.96 32.26
N ALA A 267 -2.18 29.32 30.98
CA ALA A 267 -0.98 29.56 30.19
C ALA A 267 -0.14 30.71 30.76
N ARG A 268 -0.77 31.83 31.15
CA ARG A 268 -0.07 32.96 31.78
C ARG A 268 0.65 32.54 33.05
N LYS A 269 -0.02 31.77 33.92
CA LYS A 269 0.55 31.34 35.20
C LYS A 269 1.80 30.48 35.01
N GLU A 270 1.79 29.57 34.03
CA GLU A 270 2.95 28.72 33.72
C GLU A 270 4.09 29.52 33.06
N VAL A 271 3.78 30.39 32.11
CA VAL A 271 4.77 31.27 31.45
C VAL A 271 5.46 32.19 32.47
N ASP A 272 4.71 32.83 33.37
CA ASP A 272 5.27 33.69 34.43
C ASP A 272 6.14 32.91 35.43
N ARG A 273 5.85 31.62 35.62
CA ARG A 273 6.66 30.73 36.46
C ARG A 273 7.98 30.40 35.77
N GLU A 274 7.95 30.01 34.51
CA GLU A 274 9.14 29.66 33.73
C GLU A 274 10.01 30.89 33.45
N LEU A 275 9.42 32.07 33.22
CA LEU A 275 10.16 33.33 33.09
C LEU A 275 10.91 33.69 34.37
N ARG A 276 10.28 33.53 35.55
CA ARG A 276 10.93 33.70 36.85
C ARG A 276 12.05 32.69 37.11
N ARG A 277 11.89 31.47 36.60
CA ARG A 277 12.91 30.43 36.67
C ARG A 277 14.12 30.80 35.81
N LEU A 278 13.90 31.21 34.56
CA LEU A 278 14.95 31.67 33.65
C LEU A 278 15.81 32.79 34.25
N GLN A 279 15.20 33.73 34.97
CA GLN A 279 15.91 34.84 35.62
C GLN A 279 16.84 34.40 36.76
N ARG A 280 16.55 33.26 37.40
CA ARG A 280 17.32 32.73 38.54
C ARG A 280 18.40 31.74 38.11
N THR A 281 18.24 31.13 36.94
CA THR A 281 19.18 30.15 36.40
C THR A 281 20.38 30.86 35.76
N ALA A 282 21.57 30.26 35.87
CA ALA A 282 22.76 30.77 35.19
C ALA A 282 22.56 30.78 33.67
N LYS A 283 22.95 31.89 33.01
CA LYS A 283 22.72 32.14 31.57
C LYS A 283 23.30 31.04 30.66
N ASP A 284 24.45 30.47 31.03
CA ASP A 284 25.13 29.43 30.24
C ASP A 284 24.69 27.99 30.59
N SER A 285 23.62 27.82 31.36
CA SER A 285 23.14 26.48 31.72
C SER A 285 22.25 25.85 30.63
N MET A 286 22.35 24.52 30.49
CA MET A 286 21.45 23.75 29.62
C MET A 286 19.97 23.94 29.98
N GLU A 287 19.67 24.14 31.28
CA GLU A 287 18.31 24.40 31.76
C GLU A 287 17.78 25.76 31.27
N ALA A 288 18.61 26.81 31.28
CA ALA A 288 18.23 28.11 30.75
C ALA A 288 17.93 28.06 29.24
N GLN A 289 18.67 27.25 28.47
CA GLN A 289 18.41 27.05 27.06
C GLN A 289 17.05 26.38 26.81
N VAL A 290 16.73 25.31 27.54
CA VAL A 290 15.43 24.61 27.42
C VAL A 290 14.26 25.56 27.75
N ILE A 291 14.38 26.34 28.83
CA ILE A 291 13.34 27.30 29.23
C ILE A 291 13.19 28.40 28.17
N ARG A 292 14.31 28.88 27.60
CA ARG A 292 14.28 29.90 26.54
C ARG A 292 13.55 29.38 25.29
N THR A 293 13.89 28.19 24.80
CA THR A 293 13.21 27.58 23.63
C THR A 293 11.72 27.36 23.89
N TYR A 294 11.33 26.98 25.11
CA TYR A 294 9.92 26.88 25.49
C TYR A 294 9.21 28.23 25.40
N LEU A 295 9.78 29.27 26.03
CA LEU A 295 9.21 30.62 26.03
C LEU A 295 9.14 31.23 24.62
N GLU A 296 10.14 30.99 23.78
CA GLU A 296 10.13 31.34 22.35
C GLU A 296 9.00 30.63 21.60
N THR A 297 8.83 29.32 21.83
CA THR A 297 7.76 28.54 21.21
C THR A 297 6.39 29.09 21.60
N VAL A 298 6.17 29.35 22.89
CA VAL A 298 4.93 29.98 23.38
C VAL A 298 4.72 31.35 22.74
N ALA A 299 5.78 32.14 22.57
CA ALA A 299 5.69 33.49 22.02
C ALA A 299 5.40 33.55 20.51
N GLU A 300 5.63 32.45 19.79
CA GLU A 300 5.38 32.33 18.35
C GLU A 300 4.01 31.71 18.04
N LEU A 301 3.33 31.12 19.02
CA LEU A 301 2.01 30.55 18.82
C LEU A 301 0.94 31.63 18.61
N PRO A 302 -0.03 31.38 17.71
CA PRO A 302 -1.06 32.35 17.37
C PRO A 302 -2.22 32.32 18.37
N TRP A 303 -2.00 32.81 19.59
CA TRP A 303 -3.02 32.84 20.65
C TRP A 303 -4.27 33.64 20.27
N ASN A 304 -4.06 34.82 19.66
CA ASN A 304 -5.15 35.76 19.34
C ASN A 304 -5.14 36.24 17.89
N LYS A 305 -4.12 35.88 17.12
CA LYS A 305 -3.98 36.31 15.72
C LYS A 305 -4.86 35.41 14.84
N ARG A 306 -5.81 36.00 14.12
CA ARG A 306 -6.79 35.29 13.29
C ARG A 306 -6.71 35.77 11.83
N SER A 307 -6.89 34.87 10.88
CA SER A 307 -7.16 35.20 9.47
C SER A 307 -8.58 35.73 9.31
N GLU A 308 -8.79 36.71 8.43
CA GLU A 308 -10.14 37.12 8.03
C GLU A 308 -10.80 36.02 7.19
N ASP A 309 -11.99 35.59 7.62
CA ASP A 309 -12.77 34.57 6.92
C ASP A 309 -13.61 35.22 5.81
N HIS A 310 -13.41 34.78 4.56
CA HIS A 310 -14.18 35.17 3.39
C HIS A 310 -14.97 33.96 2.87
N LEU A 311 -16.19 33.76 3.38
CA LEU A 311 -17.08 32.68 2.93
C LEU A 311 -18.08 33.21 1.90
N ASP A 312 -17.66 33.28 0.63
CA ASP A 312 -18.54 33.49 -0.52
C ASP A 312 -18.56 32.24 -1.39
N LEU A 313 -19.71 31.56 -1.45
CA LEU A 313 -19.87 30.32 -2.23
C LEU A 313 -19.64 30.52 -3.73
N LYS A 314 -19.98 31.69 -4.29
CA LYS A 314 -19.76 31.97 -5.72
C LYS A 314 -18.28 32.10 -6.03
N GLU A 315 -17.56 32.79 -5.15
CA GLU A 315 -16.11 32.93 -5.28
C GLU A 315 -15.39 31.61 -5.01
N ALA A 316 -15.86 30.82 -4.03
CA ALA A 316 -15.33 29.49 -3.76
C ALA A 316 -15.49 28.56 -4.97
N ALA A 317 -16.67 28.53 -5.61
CA ALA A 317 -16.89 27.76 -6.82
C ALA A 317 -15.95 28.21 -7.95
N ARG A 318 -15.79 29.53 -8.14
CA ARG A 318 -14.88 30.10 -9.14
C ARG A 318 -13.42 29.67 -8.90
N ILE A 319 -12.95 29.71 -7.65
CA ILE A 319 -11.58 29.30 -7.29
C ILE A 319 -11.37 27.79 -7.50
N LEU A 320 -12.36 26.97 -7.12
CA LEU A 320 -12.30 25.53 -7.33
C LEU A 320 -12.26 25.16 -8.83
N ASP A 321 -13.00 25.88 -9.68
CA ASP A 321 -12.98 25.70 -11.13
C ASP A 321 -11.71 26.24 -11.80
N GLU A 322 -11.15 27.33 -11.28
CA GLU A 322 -9.89 27.91 -11.75
C GLU A 322 -8.71 26.95 -11.49
N ASP A 323 -8.68 26.32 -10.32
CA ASP A 323 -7.55 25.50 -9.87
C ASP A 323 -7.65 24.03 -10.28
N HIS A 324 -8.86 23.51 -10.60
CA HIS A 324 -9.08 22.09 -10.88
C HIS A 324 -10.00 21.85 -12.08
N TYR A 325 -9.58 20.96 -12.99
CA TYR A 325 -10.42 20.51 -14.11
C TYR A 325 -11.24 19.28 -13.71
N GLY A 326 -12.52 19.25 -14.12
CA GLY A 326 -13.44 18.16 -13.79
C GLY A 326 -13.82 18.16 -12.31
N LEU A 327 -13.94 16.96 -11.72
CA LEU A 327 -14.23 16.74 -10.30
C LEU A 327 -15.55 17.41 -9.82
N GLN A 328 -16.61 17.38 -10.63
CA GLN A 328 -17.85 18.08 -10.31
C GLN A 328 -18.46 17.58 -8.99
N ASP A 329 -18.61 16.27 -8.82
CA ASP A 329 -19.17 15.68 -7.59
C ASP A 329 -18.37 16.09 -6.34
N VAL A 330 -17.04 16.11 -6.44
CA VAL A 330 -16.15 16.54 -5.35
C VAL A 330 -16.32 18.03 -5.05
N LYS A 331 -16.38 18.88 -6.09
CA LYS A 331 -16.56 20.32 -5.94
C LYS A 331 -17.90 20.65 -5.32
N ASP A 332 -18.97 20.01 -5.79
CA ASP A 332 -20.32 20.16 -5.24
C ASP A 332 -20.35 19.78 -3.77
N ARG A 333 -19.75 18.65 -3.40
CA ARG A 333 -19.65 18.21 -1.99
C ARG A 333 -18.90 19.20 -1.10
N VAL A 334 -17.81 19.77 -1.62
CA VAL A 334 -17.05 20.81 -0.92
C VAL A 334 -17.90 22.08 -0.77
N LEU A 335 -18.65 22.48 -1.80
CA LEU A 335 -19.53 23.64 -1.75
C LEU A 335 -20.70 23.43 -0.77
N GLU A 336 -21.29 22.24 -0.71
CA GLU A 336 -22.29 21.87 0.30
C GLU A 336 -21.72 22.03 1.72
N PHE A 337 -20.52 21.50 1.95
CA PHE A 337 -19.83 21.64 3.23
C PHE A 337 -19.60 23.11 3.62
N LEU A 338 -19.11 23.93 2.68
CA LEU A 338 -18.91 25.36 2.90
C LEU A 338 -20.23 26.11 3.13
N ALA A 339 -21.31 25.70 2.47
CA ALA A 339 -22.63 26.31 2.61
C ALA A 339 -23.21 26.06 4.00
N VAL A 340 -23.10 24.83 4.53
CA VAL A 340 -23.50 24.49 5.89
C VAL A 340 -22.72 25.35 6.90
N ARG A 341 -21.42 25.51 6.70
CA ARG A 341 -20.58 26.35 7.56
C ARG A 341 -20.95 27.82 7.51
N GLN A 342 -21.19 28.37 6.32
CA GLN A 342 -21.66 29.75 6.16
C GLN A 342 -23.01 29.98 6.88
N LEU A 343 -23.91 29.00 6.84
CA LEU A 343 -25.20 29.07 7.56
C LEU A 343 -25.02 29.04 9.09
N LEU A 344 -24.10 28.22 9.60
CA LEU A 344 -23.78 28.19 11.03
C LEU A 344 -23.19 29.53 11.49
N ASP A 345 -22.21 30.06 10.76
CA ASP A 345 -21.59 31.37 11.07
C ASP A 345 -22.61 32.52 11.05
N HIS A 346 -23.55 32.52 10.09
CA HIS A 346 -24.61 33.52 10.03
C HIS A 346 -25.66 33.38 11.14
N ARG A 347 -25.89 32.17 11.65
CA ARG A 347 -26.82 31.91 12.75
C ARG A 347 -26.20 32.28 14.10
N ASP A 348 -24.91 32.03 14.30
CA ASP A 348 -24.20 32.48 15.51
C ASP A 348 -24.14 34.01 15.61
N GLN A 349 -24.14 34.72 14.48
CA GLN A 349 -24.21 36.18 14.43
C GLN A 349 -25.63 36.76 14.61
N ARG A 350 -26.68 35.95 14.40
CA ARG A 350 -28.08 36.36 14.54
C ARG A 350 -28.67 35.66 15.75
N ASP A 351 -28.51 36.28 16.91
CA ASP A 351 -29.05 35.83 18.20
C ASP A 351 -30.60 35.89 18.22
N THR A 352 -31.25 35.02 17.45
CA THR A 352 -32.71 34.88 17.34
C THR A 352 -33.11 33.41 17.44
N GLY A 353 -33.14 32.91 18.68
CA GLY A 353 -34.34 32.32 19.29
C GLY A 353 -34.97 31.01 18.78
N GLU A 354 -34.60 30.44 17.63
CA GLU A 354 -35.21 29.19 17.14
C GLU A 354 -34.16 28.23 16.57
N PHE A 355 -33.46 27.53 17.47
CA PHE A 355 -32.69 26.33 17.12
C PHE A 355 -33.48 25.10 17.55
N ILE A 356 -33.79 24.20 16.62
CA ILE A 356 -34.38 22.89 16.92
C ILE A 356 -33.21 21.95 17.27
N GLY A 357 -32.74 21.99 18.51
CA GLY A 357 -31.65 21.12 19.01
C GLY A 357 -31.08 21.58 20.35
N ASN A 358 -30.22 20.77 20.96
CA ASN A 358 -29.70 21.03 22.31
C ASN A 358 -28.70 22.20 22.31
N VAL A 359 -28.49 22.84 23.47
CA VAL A 359 -27.52 23.95 23.62
C VAL A 359 -26.08 23.50 23.29
N ASP A 360 -25.77 22.21 23.48
CA ASP A 360 -24.50 21.58 23.08
C ASP A 360 -24.34 21.43 21.55
N ASP A 361 -25.42 21.51 20.76
CA ASP A 361 -25.37 21.47 19.30
C ASP A 361 -25.06 22.85 18.67
N ARG A 362 -24.92 23.91 19.50
CA ARG A 362 -24.57 25.28 19.04
C ARG A 362 -23.12 25.41 18.58
N ARG A 363 -22.19 24.65 19.19
CA ARG A 363 -20.80 24.58 18.73
C ARG A 363 -20.77 23.55 17.62
N GLY A 364 -20.88 24.03 16.38
CA GLY A 364 -21.05 23.19 15.19
C GLY A 364 -20.20 21.93 15.25
N LYS A 365 -20.87 20.77 15.26
CA LYS A 365 -20.30 19.47 14.87
C LYS A 365 -19.89 19.59 13.39
N GLY A 366 -18.83 20.33 13.11
CA GLY A 366 -18.28 20.42 11.78
C GLY A 366 -17.73 19.04 11.45
N SER A 367 -18.40 18.32 10.54
CA SER A 367 -17.88 17.07 10.01
C SER A 367 -16.48 17.33 9.45
N ILE A 368 -15.52 16.49 9.79
CA ILE A 368 -14.17 16.59 9.24
C ILE A 368 -14.23 16.01 7.83
N LEU A 369 -13.82 16.76 6.81
CA LEU A 369 -13.79 16.21 5.44
C LEU A 369 -12.69 15.16 5.33
N LEU A 370 -13.02 13.99 4.81
CA LEU A 370 -12.09 12.92 4.51
C LEU A 370 -12.05 12.67 3.00
N PHE A 371 -10.93 13.01 2.38
CA PHE A 371 -10.70 12.78 0.95
C PHE A 371 -10.09 11.40 0.73
N ILE A 372 -10.87 10.48 0.16
CA ILE A 372 -10.43 9.12 -0.20
C ILE A 372 -10.23 9.02 -1.70
N GLY A 373 -9.19 8.31 -2.14
CA GLY A 373 -9.04 7.96 -3.56
C GLY A 373 -7.61 7.62 -3.93
N PRO A 374 -7.32 7.27 -5.19
CA PRO A 374 -5.98 6.93 -5.64
C PRO A 374 -4.96 8.08 -5.45
N PRO A 375 -3.64 7.80 -5.48
CA PRO A 375 -2.63 8.84 -5.46
C PRO A 375 -2.67 9.67 -6.76
N GLY A 376 -2.43 10.98 -6.65
CA GLY A 376 -2.32 11.87 -7.81
C GLY A 376 -3.64 12.37 -8.41
N VAL A 377 -4.76 12.20 -7.70
CA VAL A 377 -6.11 12.69 -8.09
C VAL A 377 -6.47 14.09 -7.56
N GLY A 378 -5.49 14.83 -7.03
CA GLY A 378 -5.72 16.23 -6.61
C GLY A 378 -6.28 16.47 -5.20
N LYS A 379 -6.30 15.46 -4.32
CA LYS A 379 -6.79 15.59 -2.91
C LYS A 379 -6.14 16.77 -2.17
N THR A 380 -4.81 16.81 -2.14
CA THR A 380 -4.03 17.87 -1.48
C THR A 380 -4.24 19.24 -2.13
N SER A 381 -4.43 19.28 -3.45
CA SER A 381 -4.60 20.53 -4.18
C SER A 381 -5.99 21.12 -3.97
N ILE A 382 -7.05 20.29 -3.87
CA ILE A 382 -8.39 20.73 -3.49
C ILE A 382 -8.39 21.33 -2.08
N ALA A 383 -7.75 20.68 -1.10
CA ALA A 383 -7.64 21.22 0.26
C ALA A 383 -6.97 22.62 0.30
N LYS A 384 -5.94 22.83 -0.54
CA LYS A 384 -5.30 24.13 -0.68
C LYS A 384 -6.22 25.18 -1.31
N SER A 385 -7.01 24.81 -2.32
CA SER A 385 -8.00 25.70 -2.93
C SER A 385 -9.14 26.05 -1.97
N ILE A 386 -9.55 25.13 -1.09
CA ILE A 386 -10.51 25.41 0.01
C ILE A 386 -9.94 26.49 0.93
N ALA A 387 -8.67 26.35 1.36
CA ALA A 387 -8.04 27.36 2.21
C ALA A 387 -7.95 28.74 1.54
N ARG A 388 -7.59 28.77 0.23
CA ARG A 388 -7.58 29.99 -0.58
C ARG A 388 -8.97 30.61 -0.72
N ALA A 389 -10.00 29.79 -0.92
CA ALA A 389 -11.38 30.23 -1.06
C ALA A 389 -11.91 30.88 0.22
N ILE A 390 -11.57 30.34 1.39
CA ILE A 390 -12.03 30.86 2.69
C ILE A 390 -11.13 32.02 3.19
N GLY A 391 -9.95 32.22 2.61
CA GLY A 391 -8.99 33.24 3.07
C GLY A 391 -8.16 32.83 4.30
N ARG A 392 -8.11 31.54 4.62
CA ARG A 392 -7.38 30.99 5.77
C ARG A 392 -5.98 30.51 5.39
N GLN A 393 -5.04 30.57 6.35
CA GLN A 393 -3.71 29.99 6.16
C GLN A 393 -3.81 28.46 5.99
N TYR A 394 -2.98 27.90 5.11
CA TYR A 394 -2.95 26.48 4.82
C TYR A 394 -1.71 25.82 5.42
N VAL A 395 -1.91 24.74 6.18
CA VAL A 395 -0.83 23.91 6.72
C VAL A 395 -1.07 22.46 6.38
N ARG A 396 -0.02 21.78 5.91
CA ARG A 396 -0.04 20.34 5.65
C ARG A 396 0.82 19.61 6.66
N ILE A 397 0.25 18.57 7.27
CA ILE A 397 0.94 17.64 8.16
C ILE A 397 0.83 16.25 7.55
N SER A 398 1.98 15.64 7.26
CA SER A 398 2.03 14.25 6.86
C SER A 398 1.92 13.37 8.09
N LEU A 399 0.98 12.42 8.10
CA LEU A 399 0.84 11.40 9.14
C LEU A 399 1.40 10.04 8.71
N GLY A 400 1.77 9.90 7.42
CA GLY A 400 2.48 8.75 6.91
C GLY A 400 3.73 8.43 7.73
N GLY A 401 3.77 7.21 8.28
CA GLY A 401 4.88 6.73 9.09
C GLY A 401 4.88 7.19 10.55
N ALA A 402 3.86 7.93 11.00
CA ALA A 402 3.68 8.20 12.42
C ALA A 402 3.33 6.88 13.15
N ARG A 403 4.09 6.59 14.20
CA ARG A 403 3.99 5.34 14.97
C ARG A 403 3.78 5.58 16.46
N ASP A 404 3.99 6.80 16.93
CA ASP A 404 3.93 7.15 18.34
C ASP A 404 2.99 8.35 18.54
N GLU A 405 2.30 8.38 19.67
CA GLU A 405 1.50 9.51 20.13
C GLU A 405 2.35 10.79 20.26
N ALA A 406 3.65 10.64 20.55
CA ALA A 406 4.58 11.77 20.61
C ALA A 406 4.71 12.53 19.28
N ASP A 407 4.42 11.92 18.12
CA ASP A 407 4.36 12.64 16.84
C ASP A 407 3.25 13.70 16.84
N ILE A 408 2.14 13.43 17.55
CA ILE A 408 0.97 14.31 17.60
C ILE A 408 1.06 15.28 18.79
N ARG A 409 1.38 14.77 19.98
CA ARG A 409 1.41 15.52 21.25
C ARG A 409 2.79 15.99 21.70
N GLY A 410 3.85 15.67 20.98
CA GLY A 410 5.20 16.06 21.35
C GLY A 410 5.77 15.29 22.54
N HIS A 411 6.97 15.68 22.93
CA HIS A 411 7.71 15.09 24.04
C HIS A 411 7.62 15.94 25.31
N ARG A 412 7.67 15.29 26.47
CA ARG A 412 7.79 16.01 27.74
C ARG A 412 9.09 16.83 27.77
N ARG A 413 9.01 18.09 28.21
CA ARG A 413 10.13 19.05 28.32
C ARG A 413 11.36 18.53 29.09
N THR A 414 11.18 17.52 29.93
CA THR A 414 12.26 16.88 30.72
C THR A 414 13.23 16.05 29.88
N TYR A 415 12.87 15.69 28.64
CA TYR A 415 13.74 14.92 27.76
C TYR A 415 14.73 15.82 27.01
N VAL A 416 15.98 15.35 26.89
CA VAL A 416 17.01 16.03 26.10
C VAL A 416 16.58 16.02 24.64
N GLY A 417 16.48 17.20 24.03
CA GLY A 417 15.99 17.35 22.65
C GLY A 417 14.47 17.27 22.50
N ALA A 418 13.70 17.48 23.57
CA ALA A 418 12.24 17.51 23.51
C ALA A 418 11.74 18.54 22.48
N MET A 419 10.79 18.12 21.65
CA MET A 419 10.15 18.94 20.62
C MET A 419 8.63 18.91 20.81
N PRO A 420 7.91 20.00 20.45
CA PRO A 420 6.46 20.00 20.37
C PRO A 420 5.96 19.03 19.29
N GLY A 421 4.71 18.58 19.43
CA GLY A 421 4.08 17.70 18.46
C GLY A 421 3.79 18.40 17.14
N ARG A 422 3.53 17.62 16.09
CA ARG A 422 3.27 18.13 14.73
C ARG A 422 2.10 19.12 14.69
N ILE A 423 1.12 18.99 15.58
CA ILE A 423 -0.04 19.90 15.65
C ILE A 423 0.38 21.30 16.10
N ILE A 424 1.11 21.41 17.22
CA ILE A 424 1.61 22.69 17.74
C ILE A 424 2.63 23.29 16.77
N GLU A 425 3.51 22.48 16.18
CA GLU A 425 4.44 22.96 15.16
C GLU A 425 3.69 23.48 13.92
N GLY A 426 2.61 22.80 13.52
CA GLY A 426 1.71 23.26 12.46
C GLY A 426 1.06 24.62 12.78
N MET A 427 0.59 24.82 14.01
CA MET A 427 0.00 26.09 14.45
C MET A 427 1.02 27.23 14.43
N LYS A 428 2.24 26.95 14.89
CA LYS A 428 3.36 27.89 14.81
C LYS A 428 3.68 28.26 13.35
N ARG A 429 3.69 27.30 12.42
CA ARG A 429 3.91 27.57 10.98
C ARG A 429 2.75 28.35 10.34
N ALA A 430 1.51 28.09 10.74
CA ALA A 430 0.34 28.84 10.25
C ALA A 430 0.39 30.31 10.66
N GLY A 431 0.78 30.59 11.90
CA GLY A 431 0.80 31.94 12.46
C GLY A 431 -0.60 32.57 12.63
N THR A 432 -1.66 31.76 12.56
CA THR A 432 -3.06 32.16 12.80
C THR A 432 -3.79 31.09 13.62
N LYS A 433 -4.82 31.48 14.38
CA LYS A 433 -5.63 30.59 15.25
C LYS A 433 -6.63 29.71 14.48
N ASN A 434 -7.09 30.16 13.31
CA ASN A 434 -8.12 29.51 12.48
C ASN A 434 -7.60 28.95 11.12
N PRO A 435 -6.44 28.28 11.03
CA PRO A 435 -5.92 27.77 9.77
C PRO A 435 -6.74 26.56 9.26
N VAL A 436 -6.49 26.20 8.01
CA VAL A 436 -6.89 24.91 7.43
C VAL A 436 -5.73 23.93 7.57
N PHE A 437 -5.98 22.83 8.28
CA PHE A 437 -5.05 21.73 8.46
C PHE A 437 -5.39 20.59 7.51
N LEU A 438 -4.44 20.23 6.65
CA LEU A 438 -4.49 18.99 5.90
C LEU A 438 -3.71 17.90 6.62
N LEU A 439 -4.41 16.90 7.14
CA LEU A 439 -3.88 15.67 7.69
C LEU A 439 -3.72 14.64 6.55
N ASP A 440 -2.50 14.55 6.03
CA ASP A 440 -2.16 13.77 4.84
C ASP A 440 -1.80 12.32 5.24
N GLU A 441 -2.25 11.34 4.45
CA GLU A 441 -1.99 9.90 4.64
C GLU A 441 -2.42 9.31 6.01
N VAL A 442 -3.68 9.59 6.43
CA VAL A 442 -4.27 9.02 7.66
C VAL A 442 -4.39 7.50 7.60
N ASP A 443 -4.50 6.95 6.40
CA ASP A 443 -4.54 5.51 6.11
C ASP A 443 -3.22 4.78 6.41
N LYS A 444 -2.13 5.51 6.66
CA LYS A 444 -0.80 4.96 6.95
C LYS A 444 -0.36 5.10 8.41
N LEU A 445 -1.31 5.38 9.31
CA LEU A 445 -1.05 5.39 10.75
C LEU A 445 -0.70 3.97 11.22
N GLY A 446 0.43 3.84 11.91
CA GLY A 446 0.86 2.57 12.50
C GLY A 446 0.63 2.56 14.00
N ILE A 447 0.27 1.39 14.55
CA ILE A 447 0.23 1.18 15.99
C ILE A 447 1.61 0.68 16.45
N SER A 448 2.19 1.33 17.46
CA SER A 448 3.41 0.85 18.12
C SER A 448 3.15 0.48 19.57
N PHE A 449 4.17 -0.12 20.21
CA PHE A 449 4.13 -0.47 21.64
C PHE A 449 4.12 0.76 22.57
N GLN A 450 4.47 1.95 22.06
CA GLN A 450 4.64 3.17 22.84
C GLN A 450 3.36 4.03 22.90
N GLY A 451 2.37 3.78 22.03
CA GLY A 451 1.11 4.51 22.02
C GLY A 451 0.36 4.35 20.70
N ASP A 452 -0.90 4.75 20.69
CA ASP A 452 -1.73 4.79 19.51
C ASP A 452 -1.86 6.25 18.99
N PRO A 453 -1.21 6.62 17.88
CA PRO A 453 -1.35 7.95 17.32
C PRO A 453 -2.78 8.28 16.89
N ALA A 454 -3.62 7.28 16.60
CA ALA A 454 -5.03 7.51 16.28
C ALA A 454 -5.81 8.03 17.50
N ALA A 455 -5.53 7.53 18.70
CA ALA A 455 -6.11 8.03 19.94
C ALA A 455 -5.74 9.51 20.19
N ALA A 456 -4.49 9.88 19.91
CA ALA A 456 -4.03 11.26 20.02
C ALA A 456 -4.74 12.18 19.03
N LEU A 457 -4.94 11.73 17.80
CA LEU A 457 -5.68 12.46 16.77
C LEU A 457 -7.17 12.58 17.10
N LEU A 458 -7.78 11.59 17.75
CA LEU A 458 -9.18 11.69 18.18
C LEU A 458 -9.39 12.89 19.12
N GLU A 459 -8.48 13.14 20.06
CA GLU A 459 -8.58 14.32 20.95
C GLU A 459 -8.49 15.64 20.17
N VAL A 460 -7.60 15.70 19.16
CA VAL A 460 -7.42 16.88 18.30
C VAL A 460 -8.65 17.12 17.42
N LEU A 461 -9.27 16.05 16.94
CA LEU A 461 -10.36 16.08 15.99
C LEU A 461 -11.74 16.14 16.67
N ASP A 462 -11.85 15.78 17.95
CA ASP A 462 -13.11 15.81 18.69
C ASP A 462 -13.50 17.26 19.05
N PRO A 463 -14.62 17.80 18.52
CA PRO A 463 -15.09 19.14 18.87
C PRO A 463 -15.37 19.34 20.36
N ALA A 464 -15.54 18.26 21.13
CA ALA A 464 -15.75 18.32 22.58
C ALA A 464 -14.45 18.39 23.40
N GLN A 465 -13.28 18.16 22.78
CA GLN A 465 -11.99 18.10 23.48
C GLN A 465 -10.94 19.04 22.87
N ASN A 466 -11.09 19.42 21.60
CA ASN A 466 -10.07 20.18 20.88
C ASN A 466 -9.86 21.62 21.40
N ASP A 467 -10.79 22.17 22.18
CA ASP A 467 -10.65 23.47 22.84
C ASP A 467 -9.67 23.44 24.03
N THR A 468 -9.39 22.24 24.55
CA THR A 468 -8.53 22.00 25.72
C THR A 468 -7.36 21.05 25.41
N PHE A 469 -7.03 20.87 24.13
CA PHE A 469 -5.94 20.01 23.68
C PHE A 469 -4.62 20.36 24.39
N THR A 470 -3.98 19.36 24.99
CA THR A 470 -2.75 19.56 25.75
C THR A 470 -1.58 18.77 25.15
N ASP A 471 -0.66 19.49 24.53
CA ASP A 471 0.61 18.94 24.06
C ASP A 471 1.58 18.73 25.23
N HIS A 472 2.31 17.61 25.23
CA HIS A 472 3.24 17.21 26.30
C HIS A 472 4.43 18.16 26.47
N TYR A 473 4.87 18.81 25.39
CA TYR A 473 5.91 19.83 25.43
C TYR A 473 5.35 21.14 25.98
N MET A 474 4.17 21.55 25.51
CA MET A 474 3.53 22.79 25.97
C MET A 474 3.12 22.73 27.44
N GLY A 475 2.51 21.63 27.86
CA GLY A 475 2.01 21.40 29.22
C GLY A 475 0.89 22.34 29.65
N VAL A 476 0.27 23.05 28.71
CA VAL A 476 -0.86 23.97 28.89
C VAL A 476 -1.87 23.74 27.76
N PRO A 477 -3.18 23.92 28.02
CA PRO A 477 -4.20 23.73 26.99
C PRO A 477 -4.06 24.79 25.88
N PHE A 478 -4.24 24.35 24.64
CA PHE A 478 -4.24 25.19 23.45
C PHE A 478 -5.53 24.94 22.64
N ASP A 479 -6.26 26.00 22.35
CA ASP A 479 -7.57 25.94 21.71
C ASP A 479 -7.44 25.74 20.19
N LEU A 480 -7.88 24.57 19.71
CA LEU A 480 -7.92 24.17 18.29
C LEU A 480 -9.34 24.21 17.70
N SER A 481 -10.35 24.70 18.44
CA SER A 481 -11.75 24.64 18.01
C SER A 481 -12.06 25.42 16.72
N GLU A 482 -11.26 26.44 16.39
CA GLU A 482 -11.41 27.26 15.18
C GLU A 482 -10.68 26.67 13.94
N VAL A 483 -9.84 25.64 14.14
CA VAL A 483 -9.08 24.99 13.07
C VAL A 483 -10.02 24.18 12.19
N LEU A 484 -9.89 24.33 10.87
CA LEU A 484 -10.60 23.47 9.91
C LEU A 484 -9.70 22.28 9.56
N PHE A 485 -10.08 21.09 9.98
CA PHE A 485 -9.38 19.86 9.64
C PHE A 485 -9.93 19.23 8.36
N ILE A 486 -9.02 18.83 7.48
CA ILE A 486 -9.28 18.02 6.28
C ILE A 486 -8.32 16.84 6.35
N ALA A 487 -8.83 15.63 6.24
CA ALA A 487 -8.05 14.39 6.22
C ALA A 487 -7.95 13.85 4.78
N THR A 488 -6.88 13.12 4.48
CA THR A 488 -6.78 12.36 3.23
C THR A 488 -6.31 10.93 3.48
N GLY A 489 -6.79 10.01 2.65
CA GLY A 489 -6.34 8.62 2.62
C GLY A 489 -6.41 8.06 1.19
N ASN A 490 -5.74 6.92 0.96
CA ASN A 490 -5.85 6.20 -0.30
C ASN A 490 -6.84 5.04 -0.21
N PHE A 491 -6.85 4.34 0.93
CA PHE A 491 -7.72 3.20 1.18
C PHE A 491 -8.54 3.45 2.44
N ARG A 492 -9.86 3.41 2.30
CA ARG A 492 -10.80 3.62 3.42
C ARG A 492 -10.64 2.54 4.48
N GLU A 493 -10.43 1.29 4.06
CA GLU A 493 -10.36 0.12 4.92
C GLU A 493 -9.16 0.14 5.88
N SER A 494 -8.13 0.94 5.55
CA SER A 494 -6.92 1.08 6.36
C SER A 494 -7.04 2.13 7.46
N ILE A 495 -8.13 2.91 7.47
CA ILE A 495 -8.33 3.98 8.47
C ILE A 495 -9.03 3.40 9.71
N PRO A 496 -8.56 3.71 10.93
CA PRO A 496 -9.23 3.30 12.15
C PRO A 496 -10.69 3.75 12.20
N VAL A 497 -11.61 2.81 12.46
CA VAL A 497 -13.06 3.05 12.55
C VAL A 497 -13.43 4.24 13.46
N PRO A 498 -12.82 4.42 14.65
CA PRO A 498 -13.14 5.57 15.51
C PRO A 498 -12.91 6.95 14.86
N LEU A 499 -11.97 7.05 13.92
CA LEU A 499 -11.71 8.27 13.16
C LEU A 499 -12.73 8.43 12.04
N LEU A 500 -13.04 7.34 11.32
CA LEU A 500 -14.01 7.34 10.22
C LEU A 500 -15.40 7.82 10.66
N ASP A 501 -15.86 7.40 11.84
CA ASP A 501 -17.18 7.78 12.37
C ASP A 501 -17.35 9.29 12.60
N ARG A 502 -16.24 10.05 12.64
CA ARG A 502 -16.22 11.50 12.84
C ARG A 502 -15.96 12.28 11.55
N MET A 503 -15.82 11.58 10.42
CA MET A 503 -15.44 12.17 9.15
C MET A 503 -16.56 12.03 8.11
N GLU A 504 -16.69 13.04 7.25
CA GLU A 504 -17.54 12.99 6.05
C GLU A 504 -16.68 12.64 4.84
N GLU A 505 -16.95 11.48 4.26
CA GLU A 505 -16.20 10.95 3.13
C GLU A 505 -16.55 11.67 1.83
N VAL A 506 -15.51 12.08 1.10
CA VAL A 506 -15.57 12.58 -0.27
C VAL A 506 -14.66 11.71 -1.13
N GLU A 507 -15.26 10.96 -2.03
CA GLU A 507 -14.56 10.01 -2.90
C GLU A 507 -13.99 10.71 -4.14
N PHE A 508 -12.70 10.49 -4.39
CA PHE A 508 -11.99 10.95 -5.57
C PHE A 508 -11.75 9.77 -6.50
N THR A 509 -12.44 9.79 -7.63
CA THR A 509 -12.24 8.81 -8.71
C THR A 509 -11.01 9.18 -9.56
N GLY A 510 -10.53 8.20 -10.33
CA GLY A 510 -9.46 8.42 -11.30
C GLY A 510 -9.93 9.28 -12.49
N TYR A 511 -8.97 9.77 -13.28
CA TYR A 511 -9.25 10.57 -14.46
C TYR A 511 -9.29 9.74 -15.75
N THR A 512 -10.22 10.07 -16.63
CA THR A 512 -10.23 9.61 -18.02
C THR A 512 -9.04 10.19 -18.80
N GLU A 513 -8.64 9.59 -19.93
CA GLU A 513 -7.55 10.14 -20.75
C GLU A 513 -7.85 11.57 -21.26
N ARG A 514 -9.13 11.87 -21.53
CA ARG A 514 -9.56 13.20 -21.95
C ARG A 514 -9.37 14.23 -20.82
N GLU A 515 -9.74 13.86 -19.60
CA GLU A 515 -9.51 14.70 -18.42
C GLU A 515 -8.01 14.86 -18.15
N LYS A 516 -7.23 13.79 -18.22
CA LYS A 516 -5.76 13.86 -18.08
C LYS A 516 -5.12 14.78 -19.11
N LEU A 517 -5.57 14.75 -20.35
CA LEU A 517 -5.10 15.65 -21.40
C LEU A 517 -5.43 17.12 -21.07
N ALA A 518 -6.65 17.39 -20.61
CA ALA A 518 -7.06 18.74 -20.22
C ALA A 518 -6.26 19.24 -18.99
N ILE A 519 -6.10 18.39 -17.97
CA ILE A 519 -5.29 18.66 -16.77
C ILE A 519 -3.83 18.93 -17.15
N ALA A 520 -3.27 18.12 -18.04
CA ALA A 520 -1.91 18.29 -18.52
C ALA A 520 -1.72 19.64 -19.20
N ARG A 521 -2.64 20.04 -20.08
CA ARG A 521 -2.59 21.32 -20.80
C ARG A 521 -2.73 22.53 -19.87
N GLN A 522 -3.72 22.49 -18.98
CA GLN A 522 -4.07 23.63 -18.15
C GLN A 522 -3.10 23.82 -16.99
N PHE A 523 -2.61 22.73 -16.39
CA PHE A 523 -1.87 22.79 -15.12
C PHE A 523 -0.47 22.18 -15.20
N LEU A 524 -0.32 20.94 -15.68
CA LEU A 524 0.95 20.22 -15.56
C LEU A 524 2.03 20.78 -16.48
N ILE A 525 1.72 21.04 -17.76
CA ILE A 525 2.68 21.58 -18.73
C ILE A 525 3.17 22.96 -18.29
N PRO A 526 2.31 23.95 -17.97
CA PRO A 526 2.79 25.24 -17.46
C PRO A 526 3.67 25.13 -16.22
N ARG A 527 3.31 24.25 -15.28
CA ARG A 527 4.10 24.02 -14.06
C ARG A 527 5.47 23.42 -14.37
N GLN A 528 5.51 22.35 -15.17
CA GLN A 528 6.76 21.68 -15.54
C GLN A 528 7.67 22.55 -16.42
N LEU A 529 7.12 23.43 -17.26
CA LEU A 529 7.90 24.44 -17.99
C LEU A 529 8.55 25.43 -17.03
N SER A 530 7.80 25.95 -16.06
CA SER A 530 8.32 26.87 -15.04
C SER A 530 9.43 26.22 -14.20
N GLU A 531 9.24 24.97 -13.78
CA GLU A 531 10.25 24.21 -13.01
C GLU A 531 11.52 23.90 -13.83
N ALA A 532 11.37 23.70 -15.14
CA ALA A 532 12.50 23.47 -16.05
C ALA A 532 13.17 24.77 -16.53
N GLY A 533 12.64 25.94 -16.17
CA GLY A 533 13.14 27.24 -16.63
C GLY A 533 12.86 27.52 -18.11
N LEU A 534 11.83 26.90 -18.68
CA LEU A 534 11.43 27.05 -20.09
C LEU A 534 10.22 27.98 -20.23
N THR A 535 10.19 28.73 -21.32
CA THR A 535 9.03 29.52 -21.75
C THR A 535 8.08 28.69 -22.62
N ARG A 536 6.83 29.16 -22.77
CA ARG A 536 5.82 28.52 -23.64
C ARG A 536 6.18 28.52 -25.13
N HIS A 537 7.20 29.28 -25.54
CA HIS A 537 7.66 29.35 -26.92
C HIS A 537 8.82 28.38 -27.20
N GLU A 538 9.64 28.08 -26.19
CA GLU A 538 10.80 27.19 -26.30
C GLU A 538 10.41 25.72 -26.36
N LEU A 539 9.33 25.33 -25.67
CA LEU A 539 8.78 23.98 -25.74
C LEU A 539 7.26 24.01 -25.90
N ILE A 540 6.80 23.43 -27.00
CA ILE A 540 5.38 23.24 -27.29
C ILE A 540 5.13 21.73 -27.43
N LEU A 541 4.24 21.22 -26.59
CA LEU A 541 3.74 19.85 -26.63
C LEU A 541 2.37 19.85 -27.27
N ASP A 542 2.22 19.17 -28.42
CA ASP A 542 0.92 19.02 -29.05
C ASP A 542 0.06 17.94 -28.37
N ASP A 543 -1.22 17.84 -28.77
CA ASP A 543 -2.14 16.84 -28.23
C ASP A 543 -1.70 15.40 -28.47
N THR A 544 -1.05 15.15 -29.61
CA THR A 544 -0.63 13.80 -29.98
C THR A 544 0.53 13.33 -29.11
N ALA A 545 1.45 14.23 -28.75
CA ALA A 545 2.53 13.98 -27.81
C ALA A 545 1.98 13.67 -26.42
N VAL A 546 1.09 14.52 -25.89
CA VAL A 546 0.54 14.32 -24.54
C VAL A 546 -0.28 13.04 -24.48
N ARG A 547 -1.11 12.75 -25.49
CA ARG A 547 -1.85 11.47 -25.58
C ARG A 547 -0.91 10.28 -25.63
N SER A 548 0.18 10.34 -26.40
CA SER A 548 1.18 9.28 -26.45
C SER A 548 1.85 9.06 -25.09
N VAL A 549 2.19 10.14 -24.35
CA VAL A 549 2.71 10.01 -22.97
C VAL A 549 1.69 9.32 -22.07
N ILE A 550 0.42 9.73 -22.13
CA ILE A 550 -0.66 9.12 -21.34
C ILE A 550 -0.80 7.62 -21.65
N SER A 551 -0.93 7.24 -22.92
CA SER A 551 -1.23 5.86 -23.31
C SER A 551 -0.04 4.90 -23.21
N SER A 552 1.19 5.39 -23.46
CA SER A 552 2.35 4.54 -23.72
C SER A 552 3.44 4.61 -22.63
N TYR A 553 3.35 5.58 -21.73
CA TYR A 553 4.35 5.82 -20.67
C TYR A 553 3.76 5.95 -19.26
N THR A 554 2.42 5.95 -19.12
CA THR A 554 1.76 6.06 -17.81
C THR A 554 0.74 4.94 -17.59
N ARG A 555 0.68 4.39 -16.37
CA ARG A 555 -0.35 3.43 -15.94
C ARG A 555 -0.75 3.75 -14.50
N GLU A 556 -1.63 4.72 -14.35
CA GLU A 556 -2.10 5.24 -13.06
C GLU A 556 -3.54 5.76 -13.19
N ALA A 557 -4.26 5.88 -12.07
CA ALA A 557 -5.57 6.53 -12.04
C ALA A 557 -5.45 8.07 -12.03
N GLY A 558 -4.44 8.61 -11.34
CA GLY A 558 -4.16 10.04 -11.25
C GLY A 558 -3.29 10.58 -12.39
N VAL A 559 -2.55 11.67 -12.11
CA VAL A 559 -1.64 12.34 -13.06
C VAL A 559 -0.21 12.50 -12.53
N ARG A 560 0.19 11.75 -11.50
CA ARG A 560 1.50 11.90 -10.86
C ARG A 560 2.64 11.38 -11.73
N GLN A 561 2.46 10.21 -12.35
CA GLN A 561 3.40 9.67 -13.33
C GLN A 561 3.39 10.52 -14.61
N LEU A 562 2.22 10.94 -15.09
CA LEU A 562 2.08 11.84 -16.24
C LEU A 562 2.88 13.12 -16.06
N GLU A 563 2.75 13.77 -14.91
CA GLU A 563 3.55 14.95 -14.59
C GLU A 563 5.06 14.67 -14.62
N ARG A 564 5.50 13.54 -14.04
CA ARG A 564 6.91 13.14 -14.05
C ARG A 564 7.45 12.93 -15.47
N GLU A 565 6.67 12.29 -16.34
CA GLU A 565 7.08 12.05 -17.73
C GLU A 565 7.09 13.36 -18.54
N ILE A 566 6.10 14.24 -18.37
CA ILE A 566 6.11 15.59 -18.96
C ILE A 566 7.34 16.37 -18.48
N GLY A 567 7.66 16.32 -17.19
CA GLY A 567 8.86 16.94 -16.62
C GLY A 567 10.17 16.39 -17.18
N LYS A 568 10.24 15.08 -17.47
CA LYS A 568 11.40 14.48 -18.16
C LYS A 568 11.55 15.02 -19.58
N VAL A 569 10.43 15.15 -20.33
CA VAL A 569 10.45 15.76 -21.66
C VAL A 569 10.98 17.19 -21.57
N ALA A 570 10.44 18.00 -20.65
CA ALA A 570 10.86 19.37 -20.43
C ALA A 570 12.36 19.49 -20.10
N ARG A 571 12.88 18.69 -19.15
CA ARG A 571 14.31 18.69 -18.81
C ARG A 571 15.21 18.27 -19.96
N LYS A 572 14.79 17.30 -20.78
CA LYS A 572 15.56 16.88 -21.96
C LYS A 572 15.63 17.96 -23.02
N VAL A 573 14.53 18.69 -23.24
CA VAL A 573 14.50 19.84 -24.15
C VAL A 573 15.34 20.99 -23.59
N ALA A 574 15.20 21.32 -22.30
CA ALA A 574 16.02 22.33 -21.63
C ALA A 574 17.52 22.05 -21.77
N ARG A 575 17.93 20.79 -21.65
CA ARG A 575 19.32 20.39 -21.90
C ARG A 575 19.78 20.69 -23.33
N LYS A 576 18.96 20.41 -24.35
CA LYS A 576 19.29 20.69 -25.76
C LYS A 576 19.41 22.19 -26.03
N ILE A 577 18.52 22.98 -25.43
CA ILE A 577 18.56 24.45 -25.55
C ILE A 577 19.80 25.01 -24.85
N ALA A 578 20.08 24.57 -23.63
CA ALA A 578 21.27 25.00 -22.89
C ALA A 578 22.59 24.60 -23.58
N ALA A 579 22.61 23.49 -24.33
CA ALA A 579 23.75 23.09 -25.16
C ALA A 579 23.91 23.92 -26.45
N GLY A 580 22.89 24.71 -26.82
CA GLY A 580 22.85 25.47 -28.07
C GLY A 580 22.51 24.62 -29.30
N ASP A 581 22.01 23.39 -29.11
CA ASP A 581 21.66 22.48 -30.22
C ASP A 581 20.39 22.95 -30.96
N VAL A 582 19.46 23.58 -30.24
CA VAL A 582 18.16 24.06 -30.72
C VAL A 582 17.72 25.28 -29.92
N GLU A 583 16.94 26.19 -30.54
CA GLU A 583 16.34 27.34 -29.84
C GLU A 583 14.90 27.07 -29.37
N GLN A 584 14.17 26.22 -30.10
CA GLN A 584 12.78 25.87 -29.86
C GLN A 584 12.52 24.42 -30.28
N VAL A 585 11.63 23.72 -29.56
CA VAL A 585 11.20 22.37 -29.91
C VAL A 585 9.68 22.26 -29.89
N ASN A 586 9.11 21.81 -31.01
CA ASN A 586 7.74 21.32 -31.09
C ASN A 586 7.78 19.79 -31.00
N VAL A 587 7.12 19.22 -30.00
CA VAL A 587 7.10 17.78 -29.77
C VAL A 587 5.73 17.24 -30.20
N SER A 588 5.75 16.32 -31.17
CA SER A 588 4.58 15.55 -31.61
C SER A 588 4.63 14.12 -31.04
N GLY A 589 3.57 13.33 -31.27
CA GLY A 589 3.51 11.93 -30.85
C GLY A 589 4.68 11.08 -31.34
N ALA A 590 5.19 11.34 -32.55
CA ALA A 590 6.32 10.59 -33.11
C ALA A 590 7.65 10.92 -32.42
N ASP A 591 7.78 12.11 -31.84
CA ASP A 591 9.01 12.57 -31.19
C ASP A 591 9.14 12.06 -29.74
N VAL A 592 8.05 11.60 -29.15
CA VAL A 592 8.00 11.15 -27.76
C VAL A 592 8.98 10.01 -27.51
N GLU A 593 9.07 9.03 -28.41
CA GLU A 593 9.99 7.90 -28.24
C GLU A 593 11.46 8.33 -28.26
N GLY A 594 11.82 9.29 -29.13
CA GLY A 594 13.18 9.85 -29.17
C GLY A 594 13.55 10.59 -27.87
N LEU A 595 12.56 11.09 -27.13
CA LEU A 595 12.76 11.81 -25.88
C LEU A 595 12.62 10.91 -24.65
N LEU A 596 11.65 10.02 -24.56
CA LEU A 596 11.40 9.18 -23.38
C LEU A 596 12.00 7.77 -23.50
N GLY A 597 12.45 7.37 -24.69
CA GLY A 597 12.86 6.00 -25.00
C GLY A 597 11.66 5.13 -25.39
N ARG A 598 11.89 3.82 -25.52
CA ARG A 598 10.84 2.85 -25.89
C ARG A 598 9.61 2.95 -24.94
N PRO A 599 8.38 2.75 -25.46
CA PRO A 599 7.18 2.64 -24.62
C PRO A 599 7.36 1.64 -23.47
N THR A 600 6.84 2.00 -22.30
CA THR A 600 6.91 1.17 -21.09
C THR A 600 5.57 0.56 -20.72
N VAL A 601 4.48 1.12 -21.25
CA VAL A 601 3.11 0.67 -21.01
C VAL A 601 2.52 0.18 -22.33
N PHE A 602 1.99 -1.04 -22.29
CA PHE A 602 1.33 -1.69 -23.41
C PHE A 602 -0.12 -1.99 -23.00
N PRO A 603 -1.10 -1.16 -23.36
CA PRO A 603 -2.50 -1.47 -23.12
C PRO A 603 -2.93 -2.66 -23.98
N GLU A 604 -3.82 -3.50 -23.44
CA GLU A 604 -4.45 -4.57 -24.22
C GLU A 604 -5.42 -3.97 -25.25
N LEU A 605 -5.42 -4.55 -26.45
CA LEU A 605 -6.30 -4.15 -27.54
C LEU A 605 -7.32 -5.24 -27.81
N ALA A 606 -8.46 -4.86 -28.37
CA ALA A 606 -9.47 -5.80 -28.84
C ALA A 606 -8.84 -6.86 -29.75
N ALA A 607 -9.31 -8.10 -29.63
CA ALA A 607 -8.88 -9.17 -30.53
C ALA A 607 -9.27 -8.84 -31.97
N GLU A 608 -8.43 -9.22 -32.94
CA GLU A 608 -8.67 -8.89 -34.36
C GLU A 608 -9.75 -9.75 -35.03
N ALA A 609 -10.05 -10.92 -34.45
CA ALA A 609 -10.97 -11.89 -35.03
C ALA A 609 -11.66 -12.76 -33.97
N ASP A 610 -12.84 -13.28 -34.32
CA ASP A 610 -13.59 -14.22 -33.50
C ASP A 610 -12.79 -15.51 -33.29
N LYS A 611 -12.76 -16.01 -32.06
CA LYS A 611 -11.97 -17.21 -31.70
C LYS A 611 -12.80 -18.18 -30.87
N ILE A 612 -12.50 -19.47 -31.04
CA ILE A 612 -13.09 -20.55 -30.24
C ILE A 612 -12.32 -20.62 -28.92
N GLY A 613 -13.06 -20.72 -27.81
CA GLY A 613 -12.49 -20.88 -26.48
C GLY A 613 -11.83 -19.63 -25.91
N ILE A 614 -11.98 -18.46 -26.52
CA ILE A 614 -11.40 -17.21 -26.03
C ILE A 614 -12.50 -16.16 -25.89
N ALA A 615 -12.74 -15.67 -24.68
CA ALA A 615 -13.71 -14.62 -24.41
C ALA A 615 -13.06 -13.40 -23.76
N THR A 616 -13.54 -12.20 -24.10
CA THR A 616 -13.03 -10.95 -23.55
C THR A 616 -13.81 -10.55 -22.29
N GLY A 617 -13.13 -10.52 -21.16
CA GLY A 617 -13.64 -10.05 -19.87
C GLY A 617 -13.18 -8.65 -19.54
N MET A 618 -13.96 -7.92 -18.75
CA MET A 618 -13.55 -6.64 -18.18
C MET A 618 -13.14 -6.82 -16.72
N PHE A 619 -12.08 -6.12 -16.30
CA PHE A 619 -11.69 -6.05 -14.90
C PHE A 619 -11.30 -4.62 -14.52
N TYR A 620 -11.21 -4.36 -13.23
CA TYR A 620 -10.68 -3.11 -12.73
C TYR A 620 -9.70 -3.32 -11.60
N THR A 621 -8.86 -2.32 -11.43
CA THR A 621 -7.81 -2.23 -10.43
C THR A 621 -7.83 -0.81 -9.87
N PRO A 622 -7.16 -0.54 -8.73
CA PRO A 622 -7.05 0.82 -8.20
C PRO A 622 -6.40 1.83 -9.18
N VAL A 623 -5.71 1.36 -10.22
CA VAL A 623 -5.12 2.22 -11.27
C VAL A 623 -6.01 2.41 -12.50
N GLY A 624 -7.20 1.80 -12.53
CA GLY A 624 -8.18 1.87 -13.61
C GLY A 624 -8.67 0.51 -14.10
N GLY A 625 -9.63 0.53 -15.03
CA GLY A 625 -10.16 -0.65 -15.70
C GLY A 625 -9.39 -1.04 -16.96
N ASP A 626 -9.43 -2.31 -17.33
CA ASP A 626 -8.79 -2.89 -18.51
C ASP A 626 -9.54 -4.15 -18.99
N ILE A 627 -9.17 -4.68 -20.16
CA ILE A 627 -9.71 -5.96 -20.67
C ILE A 627 -8.75 -7.12 -20.41
N MET A 628 -9.30 -8.32 -20.30
CA MET A 628 -8.55 -9.57 -20.21
C MET A 628 -9.13 -10.63 -21.12
N PHE A 629 -8.28 -11.47 -21.68
CA PHE A 629 -8.71 -12.65 -22.43
C PHE A 629 -8.79 -13.85 -21.50
N VAL A 630 -9.93 -14.53 -21.45
CA VAL A 630 -10.06 -15.83 -20.80
C VAL A 630 -9.96 -16.89 -21.87
N GLU A 631 -8.95 -17.73 -21.78
CA GLU A 631 -8.65 -18.78 -22.75
C GLU A 631 -8.99 -20.15 -22.17
N VAL A 632 -9.62 -20.99 -22.97
CA VAL A 632 -10.00 -22.35 -22.60
C VAL A 632 -9.51 -23.31 -23.67
N SER A 633 -8.76 -24.32 -23.23
CA SER A 633 -8.34 -25.45 -24.06
C SER A 633 -8.95 -26.74 -23.55
N VAL A 634 -9.37 -27.60 -24.49
CA VAL A 634 -9.96 -28.91 -24.19
C VAL A 634 -9.01 -29.98 -24.72
N MET A 635 -8.68 -30.94 -23.87
CA MET A 635 -7.76 -32.04 -24.18
C MET A 635 -8.33 -33.39 -23.73
N ASN A 636 -7.84 -34.50 -24.29
CA ASN A 636 -8.26 -35.82 -23.83
C ASN A 636 -7.71 -36.09 -22.43
N GLY A 637 -8.54 -36.59 -21.51
CA GLY A 637 -8.17 -36.70 -20.10
C GLY A 637 -9.16 -37.46 -19.22
N ARG A 638 -9.19 -37.14 -17.93
CA ARG A 638 -10.00 -37.80 -16.89
C ARG A 638 -10.95 -36.82 -16.18
N ASP A 639 -11.52 -35.88 -16.93
CA ASP A 639 -12.47 -34.86 -16.43
C ASP A 639 -11.87 -33.88 -15.41
N ASN A 640 -10.58 -33.54 -15.55
CA ASN A 640 -9.91 -32.57 -14.69
C ASN A 640 -10.17 -31.12 -15.16
N LEU A 641 -10.38 -30.22 -14.20
CA LEU A 641 -10.36 -28.77 -14.43
C LEU A 641 -9.03 -28.19 -13.95
N VAL A 642 -8.21 -27.72 -14.90
CA VAL A 642 -6.93 -27.06 -14.62
C VAL A 642 -7.13 -25.56 -14.72
N LEU A 643 -6.76 -24.83 -13.67
CA LEU A 643 -6.90 -23.39 -13.57
C LEU A 643 -5.52 -22.74 -13.43
N THR A 644 -5.20 -21.78 -14.31
CA THR A 644 -3.91 -21.08 -14.31
C THR A 644 -4.10 -19.58 -14.51
N GLY A 645 -3.13 -18.77 -14.04
CA GLY A 645 -3.23 -17.30 -14.11
C GLY A 645 -3.21 -16.55 -12.78
N GLN A 646 -2.71 -17.18 -11.70
CA GLN A 646 -2.73 -16.61 -10.34
C GLN A 646 -4.16 -16.27 -9.86
N LEU A 647 -5.10 -17.19 -10.09
CA LEU A 647 -6.48 -17.04 -9.66
C LEU A 647 -6.62 -17.22 -8.15
N GLY A 648 -7.35 -16.31 -7.50
CA GLY A 648 -7.77 -16.46 -6.11
C GLY A 648 -8.87 -17.52 -5.94
N ASP A 649 -9.22 -17.84 -4.70
CA ASP A 649 -10.13 -18.96 -4.41
C ASP A 649 -11.56 -18.68 -4.91
N VAL A 650 -12.03 -17.43 -4.84
CA VAL A 650 -13.36 -17.03 -5.33
C VAL A 650 -13.47 -17.22 -6.85
N MET A 651 -12.39 -16.93 -7.58
CA MET A 651 -12.37 -17.11 -9.03
C MET A 651 -12.29 -18.60 -9.42
N LYS A 652 -11.61 -19.44 -8.62
CA LYS A 652 -11.61 -20.90 -8.84
C LYS A 652 -13.00 -21.50 -8.66
N GLU A 653 -13.73 -21.08 -7.63
CA GLU A 653 -15.13 -21.48 -7.42
C GLU A 653 -16.02 -21.03 -8.57
N SER A 654 -15.83 -19.80 -9.05
CA SER A 654 -16.56 -19.27 -10.21
C SER A 654 -16.31 -20.10 -11.49
N ALA A 655 -15.08 -20.56 -11.72
CA ALA A 655 -14.75 -21.44 -12.84
C ALA A 655 -15.42 -22.81 -12.72
N GLN A 656 -15.50 -23.38 -11.51
CA GLN A 656 -16.21 -24.63 -11.24
C GLN A 656 -17.72 -24.49 -11.46
N ALA A 657 -18.32 -23.38 -11.02
CA ALA A 657 -19.73 -23.09 -11.25
C ALA A 657 -20.03 -22.96 -12.75
N ALA A 658 -19.17 -22.28 -13.51
CA ALA A 658 -19.27 -22.15 -14.96
C ALA A 658 -19.20 -23.50 -15.68
N LEU A 659 -18.25 -24.38 -15.30
CA LEU A 659 -18.15 -25.74 -15.86
C LEU A 659 -19.40 -26.57 -15.53
N THR A 660 -19.90 -26.47 -14.29
CA THR A 660 -21.10 -27.17 -13.85
C THR A 660 -22.33 -26.74 -14.66
N TYR A 661 -22.46 -25.44 -14.93
CA TYR A 661 -23.52 -24.91 -15.78
C TYR A 661 -23.42 -25.47 -17.21
N ALA A 662 -22.23 -25.42 -17.82
CA ALA A 662 -22.00 -25.93 -19.17
C ALA A 662 -22.35 -27.43 -19.30
N LYS A 663 -21.95 -28.26 -18.33
CA LYS A 663 -22.27 -29.70 -18.33
C LYS A 663 -23.77 -29.97 -18.09
N SER A 664 -24.41 -29.25 -17.17
CA SER A 664 -25.84 -29.46 -16.84
C SER A 664 -26.80 -28.98 -17.94
N HIS A 665 -26.36 -28.10 -18.83
CA HIS A 665 -27.16 -27.54 -19.93
C HIS A 665 -26.62 -27.95 -21.32
N ALA A 666 -25.80 -29.00 -21.39
CA ALA A 666 -25.09 -29.41 -22.60
C ALA A 666 -25.98 -29.53 -23.85
N ASP A 667 -27.14 -30.19 -23.71
CA ASP A 667 -28.09 -30.39 -24.82
C ASP A 667 -28.61 -29.06 -25.38
N GLN A 668 -28.91 -28.09 -24.51
CA GLN A 668 -29.43 -26.78 -24.90
C GLN A 668 -28.35 -25.91 -25.54
N LEU A 669 -27.09 -26.14 -25.15
CA LEU A 669 -25.92 -25.40 -25.61
C LEU A 669 -25.28 -26.02 -26.87
N GLY A 670 -25.82 -27.15 -27.37
CA GLY A 670 -25.28 -27.85 -28.53
C GLY A 670 -23.90 -28.46 -28.28
N ILE A 671 -23.57 -28.79 -27.03
CA ILE A 671 -22.30 -29.42 -26.66
C ILE A 671 -22.40 -30.92 -26.98
N PRO A 672 -21.52 -31.49 -27.85
CA PRO A 672 -21.56 -32.91 -28.16
C PRO A 672 -21.38 -33.77 -26.91
N PRO A 673 -22.10 -34.91 -26.77
CA PRO A 673 -21.94 -35.79 -25.60
C PRO A 673 -20.50 -36.27 -25.36
N GLU A 674 -19.72 -36.42 -26.43
CA GLU A 674 -18.29 -36.80 -26.40
C GLU A 674 -17.39 -35.75 -25.71
N MET A 675 -17.87 -34.51 -25.57
CA MET A 675 -17.16 -33.42 -24.90
C MET A 675 -17.48 -33.35 -23.41
N LEU A 676 -18.38 -34.20 -22.89
CA LEU A 676 -18.84 -34.17 -21.50
C LEU A 676 -18.07 -35.13 -20.56
N SER A 677 -17.44 -36.15 -21.14
CA SER A 677 -16.70 -37.21 -20.43
C SER A 677 -15.32 -37.43 -21.06
N GLU A 678 -14.34 -37.82 -20.25
CA GLU A 678 -12.96 -38.14 -20.70
C GLU A 678 -12.22 -36.95 -21.35
N LYS A 679 -12.59 -35.72 -20.96
CA LYS A 679 -11.93 -34.49 -21.40
C LYS A 679 -11.41 -33.70 -20.21
N ASP A 680 -10.13 -33.33 -20.24
CA ASP A 680 -9.59 -32.33 -19.32
C ASP A 680 -9.80 -30.94 -19.92
N VAL A 681 -10.17 -29.98 -19.07
CA VAL A 681 -10.42 -28.60 -19.45
C VAL A 681 -9.42 -27.71 -18.74
N HIS A 682 -8.69 -26.91 -19.50
CA HIS A 682 -7.71 -25.97 -18.97
C HIS A 682 -8.18 -24.55 -19.22
N VAL A 683 -8.50 -23.82 -18.15
CA VAL A 683 -8.80 -22.39 -18.18
C VAL A 683 -7.54 -21.60 -17.82
N HIS A 684 -7.13 -20.73 -18.73
CA HIS A 684 -6.03 -19.81 -18.55
C HIS A 684 -6.54 -18.37 -18.55
N VAL A 685 -6.17 -17.62 -17.51
CA VAL A 685 -6.44 -16.19 -17.42
C VAL A 685 -5.07 -15.50 -17.33
N PRO A 686 -4.55 -14.90 -18.41
CA PRO A 686 -3.19 -14.36 -18.46
C PRO A 686 -2.88 -13.42 -17.30
N ALA A 687 -1.68 -13.56 -16.75
CA ALA A 687 -1.25 -12.87 -15.54
C ALA A 687 -0.76 -11.45 -15.86
N GLY A 688 -1.54 -10.45 -15.48
CA GLY A 688 -1.12 -9.05 -15.47
C GLY A 688 -0.70 -8.62 -14.07
N ALA A 689 0.32 -9.24 -13.45
CA ALA A 689 0.96 -8.86 -12.17
C ALA A 689 0.07 -8.50 -10.94
N ILE A 690 -1.26 -8.62 -11.05
CA ILE A 690 -2.26 -8.18 -10.09
C ILE A 690 -3.11 -9.41 -9.76
N PRO A 691 -3.18 -9.83 -8.48
CA PRO A 691 -4.02 -10.94 -8.06
C PRO A 691 -5.48 -10.73 -8.49
N LYS A 692 -6.07 -11.74 -9.15
CA LYS A 692 -7.44 -11.70 -9.68
C LYS A 692 -8.34 -12.50 -8.75
N ASP A 693 -8.81 -11.86 -7.68
CA ASP A 693 -9.64 -12.49 -6.67
C ASP A 693 -11.02 -11.83 -6.57
N GLY A 694 -11.86 -12.07 -7.58
CA GLY A 694 -13.22 -11.56 -7.62
C GLY A 694 -14.12 -12.37 -8.56
N PRO A 695 -15.42 -12.50 -8.26
CA PRO A 695 -16.32 -13.39 -9.00
C PRO A 695 -16.78 -12.80 -10.34
N SER A 696 -16.47 -11.53 -10.62
CA SER A 696 -16.98 -10.78 -11.78
C SER A 696 -16.53 -11.26 -13.17
N ALA A 697 -15.64 -12.26 -13.23
CA ALA A 697 -15.23 -12.95 -14.47
C ALA A 697 -16.05 -14.23 -14.75
N GLY A 698 -17.05 -14.56 -13.91
CA GLY A 698 -17.83 -15.79 -14.02
C GLY A 698 -18.51 -15.96 -15.38
N VAL A 699 -19.17 -14.90 -15.89
CA VAL A 699 -19.80 -14.95 -17.22
C VAL A 699 -18.78 -15.10 -18.36
N THR A 700 -17.60 -14.50 -18.23
CA THR A 700 -16.52 -14.61 -19.22
C THR A 700 -15.97 -16.02 -19.28
N MET A 701 -15.71 -16.63 -18.12
CA MET A 701 -15.25 -18.02 -18.02
C MET A 701 -16.29 -18.99 -18.57
N ALA A 702 -17.56 -18.81 -18.22
CA ALA A 702 -18.64 -19.62 -18.76
C ALA A 702 -18.76 -19.53 -20.28
N THR A 703 -18.62 -18.33 -20.84
CA THR A 703 -18.67 -18.13 -22.29
C THR A 703 -17.50 -18.79 -23.02
N ALA A 704 -16.28 -18.62 -22.52
CA ALA A 704 -15.10 -19.29 -23.09
C ALA A 704 -15.19 -20.82 -22.98
N LEU A 705 -15.68 -21.34 -21.85
CA LEU A 705 -15.91 -22.77 -21.63
C LEU A 705 -16.93 -23.35 -22.62
N VAL A 706 -18.10 -22.71 -22.73
CA VAL A 706 -19.16 -23.15 -23.65
C VAL A 706 -18.67 -23.07 -25.09
N SER A 707 -17.93 -22.01 -25.46
CA SER A 707 -17.32 -21.88 -26.79
C SER A 707 -16.36 -23.03 -27.09
N ALA A 708 -15.43 -23.35 -26.18
CA ALA A 708 -14.46 -24.42 -26.37
C ALA A 708 -15.12 -25.81 -26.47
N LEU A 709 -16.19 -26.06 -25.70
CA LEU A 709 -16.89 -27.33 -25.67
C LEU A 709 -17.86 -27.52 -26.86
N SER A 710 -18.51 -26.45 -27.31
CA SER A 710 -19.45 -26.47 -28.44
C SER A 710 -18.77 -26.27 -29.81
N GLY A 711 -17.54 -25.75 -29.84
CA GLY A 711 -16.84 -25.37 -31.07
C GLY A 711 -17.36 -24.09 -31.71
N VAL A 712 -18.20 -23.32 -31.03
CA VAL A 712 -18.78 -22.07 -31.54
C VAL A 712 -17.89 -20.87 -31.19
N PRO A 713 -17.45 -20.03 -32.15
CA PRO A 713 -16.60 -18.88 -31.88
C PRO A 713 -17.28 -17.81 -31.01
N VAL A 714 -16.50 -17.20 -30.10
CA VAL A 714 -16.92 -15.99 -29.37
C VAL A 714 -16.61 -14.76 -30.22
N ARG A 715 -17.52 -13.79 -30.19
CA ARG A 715 -17.37 -12.48 -30.81
C ARG A 715 -16.20 -11.69 -30.19
N HIS A 716 -15.27 -11.23 -31.02
CA HIS A 716 -14.13 -10.42 -30.58
C HIS A 716 -14.52 -8.98 -30.19
N ASP A 717 -15.61 -8.47 -30.76
CA ASP A 717 -16.09 -7.09 -30.61
C ASP A 717 -16.97 -6.88 -29.35
N VAL A 718 -17.00 -7.87 -28.45
CA VAL A 718 -17.81 -7.89 -27.23
C VAL A 718 -16.93 -8.09 -26.00
N ALA A 719 -17.13 -7.26 -24.97
CA ALA A 719 -16.55 -7.44 -23.65
C ALA A 719 -17.64 -7.66 -22.60
N MET A 720 -17.37 -8.51 -21.60
CA MET A 720 -18.39 -8.89 -20.61
C MET A 720 -17.88 -8.88 -19.18
N THR A 721 -18.79 -8.65 -18.22
CA THR A 721 -18.54 -8.80 -16.77
C THR A 721 -19.82 -9.25 -16.09
N GLY A 722 -19.68 -9.98 -14.99
CA GLY A 722 -20.80 -10.52 -14.24
C GLY A 722 -20.39 -11.74 -13.43
N GLU A 723 -20.93 -11.84 -12.23
CA GLU A 723 -20.87 -13.07 -11.44
C GLU A 723 -21.96 -14.04 -11.92
N VAL A 724 -21.66 -15.34 -11.91
CA VAL A 724 -22.58 -16.38 -12.36
C VAL A 724 -22.87 -17.37 -11.25
N THR A 725 -24.15 -17.70 -11.07
CA THR A 725 -24.59 -18.75 -10.14
C THR A 725 -24.75 -20.09 -10.85
N LEU A 726 -24.85 -21.19 -10.09
CA LEU A 726 -25.11 -22.53 -10.64
C LEU A 726 -26.40 -22.62 -11.47
N SER A 727 -27.39 -21.79 -11.15
CA SER A 727 -28.67 -21.70 -11.89
C SER A 727 -28.59 -20.88 -13.18
N GLY A 728 -27.43 -20.28 -13.47
CA GLY A 728 -27.23 -19.40 -14.62
C GLY A 728 -27.77 -17.98 -14.44
N ARG A 729 -28.08 -17.53 -13.21
CA ARG A 729 -28.35 -16.09 -12.96
C ARG A 729 -27.05 -15.29 -12.99
N VAL A 730 -27.13 -14.08 -13.55
CA VAL A 730 -26.04 -13.09 -13.57
C VAL A 730 -26.27 -12.08 -12.46
N LEU A 731 -25.31 -11.95 -11.55
CA LEU A 731 -25.38 -11.08 -10.37
C LEU A 731 -24.64 -9.75 -10.58
N PRO A 732 -25.03 -8.68 -9.86
CA PRO A 732 -24.39 -7.37 -9.97
C PRO A 732 -22.92 -7.38 -9.55
N ILE A 733 -22.16 -6.44 -10.09
CA ILE A 733 -20.71 -6.30 -9.90
C ILE A 733 -20.33 -4.85 -9.58
N GLY A 734 -19.17 -4.65 -8.94
CA GLY A 734 -18.59 -3.33 -8.72
C GLY A 734 -17.68 -2.85 -9.86
N GLY A 735 -17.34 -1.56 -9.82
CA GLY A 735 -16.37 -0.91 -10.72
C GLY A 735 -16.84 -0.82 -12.18
N VAL A 736 -18.14 -0.60 -12.39
CA VAL A 736 -18.77 -0.59 -13.73
C VAL A 736 -18.16 0.50 -14.61
N LYS A 737 -18.05 1.72 -14.07
CA LYS A 737 -17.44 2.87 -14.75
C LYS A 737 -16.05 2.53 -15.27
N GLU A 738 -15.16 2.06 -14.40
CA GLU A 738 -13.78 1.74 -14.74
C GLU A 738 -13.69 0.62 -15.79
N LYS A 739 -14.46 -0.46 -15.59
CA LYS A 739 -14.49 -1.62 -16.50
C LYS A 739 -14.90 -1.21 -17.93
N VAL A 740 -15.96 -0.42 -18.03
CA VAL A 740 -16.50 0.05 -19.31
C VAL A 740 -15.52 0.99 -20.01
N LEU A 741 -14.90 1.92 -19.28
CA LEU A 741 -13.86 2.80 -19.83
C LEU A 741 -12.64 2.00 -20.32
N GLY A 742 -12.26 0.93 -19.60
CA GLY A 742 -11.23 0.00 -20.03
C GLY A 742 -11.55 -0.68 -21.35
N ALA A 743 -12.78 -1.19 -21.51
CA ALA A 743 -13.25 -1.80 -22.75
C ALA A 743 -13.25 -0.81 -23.93
N CYS A 744 -13.76 0.41 -23.72
CA CYS A 744 -13.72 1.48 -24.71
C CYS A 744 -12.30 1.79 -25.17
N ARG A 745 -11.34 1.85 -24.24
CA ARG A 745 -9.92 2.12 -24.54
C ARG A 745 -9.30 1.00 -25.37
N ALA A 746 -9.67 -0.25 -25.10
CA ALA A 746 -9.26 -1.39 -25.91
C ALA A 746 -9.92 -1.43 -27.30
N GLY A 747 -10.85 -0.51 -27.60
CA GLY A 747 -11.56 -0.44 -28.88
C GLY A 747 -12.86 -1.24 -28.93
N ILE A 748 -13.34 -1.72 -27.78
CA ILE A 748 -14.58 -2.50 -27.67
C ILE A 748 -15.74 -1.57 -27.31
N SER A 749 -16.79 -1.58 -28.13
CA SER A 749 -18.00 -0.76 -27.94
C SER A 749 -19.24 -1.56 -27.52
N ASN A 750 -19.25 -2.88 -27.72
CA ASN A 750 -20.34 -3.73 -27.26
C ASN A 750 -20.00 -4.33 -25.89
N VAL A 751 -20.82 -4.02 -24.89
CA VAL A 751 -20.60 -4.44 -23.51
C VAL A 751 -21.78 -5.26 -23.00
N ILE A 752 -21.50 -6.46 -22.48
CA ILE A 752 -22.48 -7.27 -21.75
C ILE A 752 -22.28 -7.06 -20.25
N MET A 753 -23.36 -6.74 -19.53
CA MET A 753 -23.31 -6.51 -18.09
C MET A 753 -24.62 -6.88 -17.39
N PRO A 754 -24.60 -7.09 -16.05
CA PRO A 754 -25.80 -7.39 -15.30
C PRO A 754 -26.80 -6.24 -15.41
N LYS A 755 -28.09 -6.57 -15.57
CA LYS A 755 -29.16 -5.57 -15.71
C LYS A 755 -29.25 -4.60 -14.52
N GLU A 756 -28.93 -5.08 -13.33
CA GLU A 756 -28.93 -4.26 -12.10
C GLU A 756 -27.85 -3.16 -12.12
N ASN A 757 -26.76 -3.34 -12.89
CA ASN A 757 -25.67 -2.36 -13.01
C ASN A 757 -25.90 -1.30 -14.11
N VAL A 758 -27.01 -1.35 -14.84
CA VAL A 758 -27.29 -0.37 -15.91
C VAL A 758 -27.41 1.05 -15.35
N ALA A 759 -27.88 1.20 -14.10
CA ALA A 759 -27.95 2.49 -13.43
C ALA A 759 -26.57 3.14 -13.24
N ASP A 760 -25.53 2.36 -13.02
CA ASP A 760 -24.15 2.83 -12.77
C ASP A 760 -23.51 3.47 -14.02
N LEU A 761 -24.11 3.28 -15.20
CA LEU A 761 -23.69 3.99 -16.42
C LEU A 761 -24.01 5.49 -16.36
N GLN A 762 -24.79 5.95 -15.37
CA GLN A 762 -25.01 7.37 -15.14
C GLN A 762 -23.73 8.12 -14.75
N ASP A 763 -22.71 7.41 -14.28
CA ASP A 763 -21.42 7.98 -13.87
C ASP A 763 -20.48 8.25 -15.05
N LEU A 764 -20.85 7.80 -16.26
CA LEU A 764 -20.14 8.06 -17.51
C LEU A 764 -20.60 9.37 -18.15
N SER A 765 -19.74 10.06 -18.89
CA SER A 765 -20.15 11.23 -19.66
C SER A 765 -21.14 10.85 -20.78
N GLU A 766 -21.92 11.83 -21.25
CA GLU A 766 -22.89 11.61 -22.33
C GLU A 766 -22.21 11.09 -23.62
N ASP A 767 -21.06 11.67 -23.96
CA ASP A 767 -20.24 11.24 -25.10
C ASP A 767 -19.79 9.78 -25.00
N GLU A 768 -19.41 9.32 -23.80
CA GLU A 768 -18.96 7.94 -23.55
C GLU A 768 -20.14 6.96 -23.66
N ARG A 769 -21.28 7.32 -23.07
CA ARG A 769 -22.52 6.51 -23.16
C ARG A 769 -22.99 6.33 -24.60
N GLN A 770 -22.91 7.38 -25.43
CA GLN A 770 -23.32 7.31 -26.83
C GLN A 770 -22.45 6.39 -27.69
N ARG A 771 -21.20 6.13 -27.29
CA ARG A 771 -20.28 5.23 -28.01
C ARG A 771 -20.46 3.75 -27.65
N LEU A 772 -21.29 3.45 -26.65
CA LEU A 772 -21.47 2.13 -26.08
C LEU A 772 -22.79 1.50 -26.51
N THR A 773 -22.73 0.24 -26.93
CA THR A 773 -23.91 -0.62 -27.06
C THR A 773 -23.94 -1.56 -25.87
N VAL A 774 -24.90 -1.35 -24.97
CA VAL A 774 -25.01 -2.11 -23.72
C VAL A 774 -26.06 -3.20 -23.84
N HIS A 775 -25.64 -4.44 -23.59
CA HIS A 775 -26.49 -5.61 -23.50
C HIS A 775 -26.72 -5.96 -22.03
N ALA A 776 -27.85 -5.50 -21.49
CA ALA A 776 -28.26 -5.77 -20.12
C ALA A 776 -28.82 -7.21 -20.00
N VAL A 777 -28.19 -8.03 -19.16
CA VAL A 777 -28.53 -9.46 -19.02
C VAL A 777 -28.96 -9.81 -17.60
N GLU A 778 -29.83 -10.81 -17.47
CA GLU A 778 -30.21 -11.40 -16.17
C GLU A 778 -29.73 -12.86 -16.07
N ARG A 779 -29.53 -13.53 -17.21
CA ARG A 779 -29.15 -14.94 -17.27
C ARG A 779 -27.97 -15.17 -18.20
N LEU A 780 -27.22 -16.23 -17.91
CA LEU A 780 -26.09 -16.66 -18.73
C LEU A 780 -26.53 -17.06 -20.15
N SER A 781 -27.76 -17.53 -20.33
CA SER A 781 -28.34 -17.75 -21.66
C SER A 781 -28.32 -16.50 -22.53
N ASP A 782 -28.66 -15.35 -21.94
CA ASP A 782 -28.75 -14.06 -22.63
C ASP A 782 -27.33 -13.60 -23.03
N VAL A 783 -26.35 -13.84 -22.16
CA VAL A 783 -24.92 -13.58 -22.44
C VAL A 783 -24.47 -14.40 -23.65
N LEU A 784 -24.71 -15.71 -23.63
CA LEU A 784 -24.26 -16.63 -24.67
C LEU A 784 -24.91 -16.35 -26.03
N GLU A 785 -26.18 -15.91 -26.04
CA GLU A 785 -26.88 -15.50 -27.26
C GLU A 785 -26.24 -14.27 -27.93
N VAL A 786 -25.79 -13.31 -27.13
CA VAL A 786 -25.11 -12.10 -27.65
C VAL A 786 -23.65 -12.39 -28.03
N ALA A 787 -22.96 -13.20 -27.22
CA ALA A 787 -21.52 -13.39 -27.31
C ALA A 787 -21.07 -14.46 -28.32
N LEU A 788 -21.88 -15.51 -28.57
CA LEU A 788 -21.50 -16.59 -29.48
C LEU A 788 -22.03 -16.36 -30.90
N ARG A 789 -21.19 -16.65 -31.91
CA ARG A 789 -21.61 -16.66 -33.32
C ARG A 789 -22.40 -17.94 -33.62
N ARG A 790 -23.72 -17.94 -33.42
CA ARG A 790 -24.54 -19.05 -33.96
C ARG A 790 -24.36 -19.13 -35.48
N PRO A 791 -24.20 -20.33 -36.07
CA PRO A 791 -24.26 -20.46 -37.52
C PRO A 791 -25.60 -19.91 -38.00
N ALA A 792 -25.57 -19.06 -39.02
CA ALA A 792 -26.80 -18.65 -39.71
C ALA A 792 -27.56 -19.91 -40.08
N GLU A 793 -28.84 -19.99 -39.71
CA GLU A 793 -29.71 -21.08 -40.16
C GLU A 793 -29.51 -21.20 -41.68
N ALA A 794 -29.05 -22.37 -42.12
CA ALA A 794 -28.95 -22.67 -43.53
C ALA A 794 -30.34 -22.47 -44.11
N GLY A 795 -30.53 -21.36 -44.83
CA GLY A 795 -31.76 -21.09 -45.54
C GLY A 795 -32.12 -22.33 -46.34
N ALA A 796 -33.39 -22.73 -46.27
CA ALA A 796 -33.97 -23.76 -47.10
C ALA A 796 -33.77 -23.36 -48.58
N GLY A 797 -32.61 -23.71 -49.13
CA GLY A 797 -32.30 -23.62 -50.54
C GLY A 797 -32.95 -24.80 -51.22
N GLU A 798 -33.94 -24.51 -52.06
CA GLU A 798 -34.53 -25.48 -52.98
C GLU A 798 -33.42 -26.23 -53.74
N PRO A 799 -33.50 -27.56 -53.89
CA PRO A 799 -32.48 -28.31 -54.60
C PRO A 799 -32.64 -28.07 -56.11
N THR A 800 -31.75 -27.25 -56.70
CA THR A 800 -31.53 -27.25 -58.14
C THR A 800 -30.76 -28.51 -58.53
N LEU A 801 -31.47 -29.48 -59.08
CA LEU A 801 -30.91 -30.60 -59.83
C LEU A 801 -30.42 -30.09 -61.19
N GLU A 802 -29.09 -29.98 -61.37
CA GLU A 802 -28.49 -30.06 -62.70
C GLU A 802 -27.49 -31.20 -62.74
N SER A 803 -27.82 -32.19 -63.57
CA SER A 803 -27.03 -33.37 -63.87
C SER A 803 -25.90 -33.04 -64.84
N GLU A 804 -24.65 -33.22 -64.42
CA GLU A 804 -23.50 -33.28 -65.33
C GLU A 804 -23.52 -34.62 -66.09
N LEU A 805 -23.83 -34.54 -67.38
CA LEU A 805 -23.57 -35.61 -68.36
C LEU A 805 -22.11 -35.49 -68.83
N VAL A 806 -21.31 -36.49 -68.47
CA VAL A 806 -20.00 -36.76 -69.05
C VAL A 806 -20.18 -37.39 -70.45
N PRO A 807 -19.53 -36.90 -71.52
CA PRO A 807 -19.36 -37.69 -72.73
C PRO A 807 -18.01 -38.42 -72.68
N SER A 808 -18.07 -39.74 -72.55
CA SER A 808 -16.98 -40.66 -72.92
C SER A 808 -16.84 -40.69 -74.44
N GLY A 809 -15.61 -40.63 -74.94
CA GLY A 809 -15.29 -40.64 -76.36
C GLY A 809 -15.61 -41.95 -77.09
N ASN A 810 -15.77 -41.76 -78.41
CA ASN A 810 -16.00 -42.68 -79.54
C ASN A 810 -17.39 -43.29 -79.72
#